data_AF-A0A960N001-F1
#
_entry.id   AF-A0A960N001-F1
#
_cell.length_a   1.000
_cell.length_b   1.000
_cell.length_c   1.000
_cell.angle_alpha   90.00
_cell.angle_beta   90.00
_cell.angle_gamma   90.00
#
_symmetry.space_group_name_H-M   'P 1'
#
loop_
_entity.id
_entity.type
_entity.pdbx_description
1 polymer ?
#
loop_
_entity_poly.entity_id
_entity_poly.type
_entity_poly.pdbx_seq_one_letter_code
_entity_poly.pdbx_strand_id
1 'polypeptide(L)'
;MNIDIVIIGLNAETTLGACIESVLASRYVGGTLSIMYVDGGSTDRSREIASSYDGVKVIAIDSEHPSPGAGRNAGWLAGGAPLVQFLDSDTMVDPDWFQLAVPVMRDAGIGAVRGRRVERHPEASVYNWIADQEWNAAPGECADFGGDVLIRRTALEATGGYDEELVGGEDPELSRRVKSRGWRIMQQDTPMTSHDLAMRTAGQYWRRAYRTGYGFAAVVDRHGSGWADFWVRELVRIVVRGGLGPMLILAGALLAGLAHPAWGCLSVAGIGLLLYPRLFRVSAFGRAKGIPAAQARCYAWHCALVVLPECLGAARYGWGRLAGAPLRNRRPRPGAVLLAVSQLLWLTLAGCVTDPGYREGINDFAAMGARKSGADDPLFNVDNAFVAQAVKAQRTLASEDQLNAFSEAVPEAYLIGPGDVLEILVRERPDISVKETTVSPDGTISVPQVGILDVRGRTAAELTATISGKLARLYEEPEVTVHVHDYRNHKVFVLGRIANPGLVKFGGTGTLLEALALAGGLPTVAEEAFLSRAMIFRGQEEVIWVDLRELLQNGNLAMNPRLRNNDIVFIPESDDELVYVMGEVKSPGAVKLKTELSVLDAVMASGGPTKDAKIAKTYLIRYENGRGLVQPIDLERFVRRADLRQDYLLRDGDIVYVSERPLADINYLISSLSPSVSYLNLAALAASGM
;
A
#
# COMPACT_ATOMS: atom_id res chain seq x y z
N MET A 1 8.10 -1.07 -22.10
CA MET A 1 9.56 -1.19 -22.01
C MET A 1 9.88 -2.67 -22.12
N ASN A 2 10.89 -3.06 -22.87
CA ASN A 2 11.29 -4.47 -22.91
C ASN A 2 11.90 -4.87 -21.57
N ILE A 3 11.75 -6.13 -21.18
CA ILE A 3 12.25 -6.68 -19.91
C ILE A 3 12.97 -7.99 -20.19
N ASP A 4 14.19 -8.13 -19.67
CA ASP A 4 14.90 -9.41 -19.62
C ASP A 4 14.53 -10.12 -18.32
N ILE A 5 13.99 -11.33 -18.42
CA ILE A 5 13.64 -12.17 -17.28
C ILE A 5 14.77 -13.17 -17.07
N VAL A 6 15.52 -12.99 -15.98
CA VAL A 6 16.66 -13.84 -15.61
C VAL A 6 16.23 -14.79 -14.51
N ILE A 7 16.04 -16.06 -14.89
CA ILE A 7 15.68 -17.15 -13.98
C ILE A 7 16.95 -17.93 -13.67
N ILE A 8 17.36 -18.01 -12.40
CA ILE A 8 18.49 -18.84 -11.97
C ILE A 8 18.00 -20.15 -11.36
N GLY A 9 18.70 -21.25 -11.60
CA GLY A 9 18.38 -22.54 -10.98
C GLY A 9 19.54 -23.52 -10.94
N LEU A 10 19.48 -24.44 -9.98
CA LEU A 10 20.35 -25.60 -9.88
C LEU A 10 19.52 -26.81 -9.42
N ASN A 11 19.41 -27.82 -10.26
CA ASN A 11 18.54 -28.98 -10.08
C ASN A 11 17.09 -28.59 -9.78
N ALA A 12 16.51 -27.82 -10.70
CA ALA A 12 15.19 -27.21 -10.59
C ALA A 12 14.11 -27.94 -11.43
N GLU A 13 14.32 -29.22 -11.77
CA GLU A 13 13.41 -29.99 -12.64
C GLU A 13 11.94 -29.90 -12.19
N THR A 14 11.70 -29.88 -10.88
CA THR A 14 10.34 -29.88 -10.31
C THR A 14 9.64 -28.52 -10.31
N THR A 15 10.38 -27.41 -10.41
CA THR A 15 9.82 -26.06 -10.22
C THR A 15 9.97 -25.15 -11.44
N LEU A 16 10.99 -25.37 -12.26
CA LEU A 16 11.36 -24.49 -13.36
C LEU A 16 10.26 -24.30 -14.41
N GLY A 17 9.56 -25.38 -14.78
CA GLY A 17 8.47 -25.30 -15.76
C GLY A 17 7.36 -24.35 -15.31
N ALA A 18 6.91 -24.47 -14.06
CA ALA A 18 5.89 -23.59 -13.49
C ALA A 18 6.36 -22.12 -13.39
N CYS A 19 7.65 -21.90 -13.10
CA CYS A 19 8.24 -20.57 -13.11
C CYS A 19 8.15 -19.93 -14.52
N ILE A 20 8.62 -20.64 -15.55
CA ILE A 20 8.56 -20.17 -16.95
C ILE A 20 7.13 -19.92 -17.39
N GLU A 21 6.21 -20.85 -17.12
CA GLU A 21 4.80 -20.72 -17.45
C GLU A 21 4.15 -19.51 -16.80
N SER A 22 4.49 -19.20 -15.55
CA SER A 22 3.98 -18.00 -14.87
C SER A 22 4.41 -16.70 -15.55
N VAL A 23 5.64 -16.65 -16.10
CA VAL A 23 6.15 -15.51 -16.85
C VAL A 23 5.45 -15.39 -18.19
N LEU A 24 5.26 -16.51 -18.90
CA LEU A 24 4.54 -16.55 -20.18
C LEU A 24 3.06 -16.18 -20.02
N ALA A 25 2.45 -16.49 -18.88
CA ALA A 25 1.08 -16.14 -18.54
C ALA A 25 0.90 -14.66 -18.12
N SER A 26 1.98 -13.87 -18.08
CA SER A 26 1.87 -12.46 -17.71
C SER A 26 1.03 -11.65 -18.69
N ARG A 27 0.20 -10.74 -18.17
CA ARG A 27 -0.67 -9.85 -18.94
C ARG A 27 0.03 -8.57 -19.40
N TYR A 28 1.36 -8.55 -19.41
CA TYR A 28 2.13 -7.37 -19.77
C TYR A 28 1.98 -7.03 -21.26
N VAL A 29 1.41 -5.86 -21.55
CA VAL A 29 1.24 -5.34 -22.92
C VAL A 29 2.22 -4.23 -23.28
N GLY A 30 3.09 -3.84 -22.35
CA GLY A 30 3.95 -2.66 -22.50
C GLY A 30 5.25 -2.89 -23.29
N GLY A 31 5.57 -4.12 -23.69
CA GLY A 31 6.80 -4.49 -24.39
C GLY A 31 7.03 -6.00 -24.41
N THR A 32 8.22 -6.42 -24.84
CA THR A 32 8.57 -7.85 -24.91
C THR A 32 9.21 -8.35 -23.62
N LEU A 33 8.85 -9.56 -23.20
CA LEU A 33 9.52 -10.29 -22.14
C LEU A 33 10.48 -11.30 -22.77
N SER A 34 11.79 -11.17 -22.52
CA SER A 34 12.81 -12.10 -23.03
C SER A 34 13.29 -12.99 -21.89
N ILE A 35 13.05 -14.30 -21.98
CA ILE A 35 13.33 -15.23 -20.87
C ILE A 35 14.72 -15.84 -21.04
N MET A 36 15.52 -15.75 -20.00
CA MET A 36 16.87 -16.30 -19.90
C MET A 36 16.92 -17.21 -18.68
N TYR A 37 17.05 -18.51 -18.93
CA TYR A 37 17.30 -19.48 -17.88
C TYR A 37 18.80 -19.71 -17.73
N VAL A 38 19.32 -19.43 -16.54
CA VAL A 38 20.73 -19.61 -16.20
C VAL A 38 20.89 -20.83 -15.30
N ASP A 39 21.47 -21.87 -15.88
CA ASP A 39 21.73 -23.13 -15.21
C ASP A 39 23.06 -23.09 -14.46
N GLY A 40 23.00 -23.28 -13.14
CA GLY A 40 24.16 -23.32 -12.25
C GLY A 40 24.97 -24.61 -12.28
N GLY A 41 24.76 -25.47 -13.30
CA GLY A 41 25.40 -26.79 -13.41
C GLY A 41 24.48 -27.93 -12.97
N SER A 42 23.22 -27.95 -13.41
CA SER A 42 22.27 -29.00 -13.04
C SER A 42 22.66 -30.36 -13.63
N THR A 43 22.35 -31.40 -12.88
CA THR A 43 22.53 -32.82 -13.26
C THR A 43 21.22 -33.53 -13.58
N ASP A 44 20.10 -32.85 -13.34
CA ASP A 44 18.74 -33.32 -13.64
C ASP A 44 18.24 -32.78 -14.99
N ARG A 45 16.95 -32.89 -15.27
CA ARG A 45 16.37 -32.48 -16.55
C ARG A 45 16.05 -30.99 -16.66
N SER A 46 16.57 -30.13 -15.77
CA SER A 46 16.30 -28.68 -15.80
C SER A 46 16.61 -28.04 -17.15
N ARG A 47 17.75 -28.39 -17.76
CA ARG A 47 18.16 -27.86 -19.08
C ARG A 47 17.23 -28.31 -20.21
N GLU A 48 16.79 -29.56 -20.15
CA GLU A 48 15.85 -30.12 -21.13
C GLU A 48 14.50 -29.40 -21.04
N ILE A 49 14.00 -29.19 -19.81
CA ILE A 49 12.75 -28.47 -19.55
C ILE A 49 12.85 -27.05 -20.09
N ALA A 50 13.90 -26.29 -19.74
CA ALA A 50 14.05 -24.93 -20.24
C ALA A 50 14.14 -24.86 -21.77
N SER A 51 14.83 -25.81 -22.39
CA SER A 51 14.99 -25.87 -23.85
C SER A 51 13.71 -26.31 -24.57
N SER A 52 12.72 -26.85 -23.84
CA SER A 52 11.44 -27.26 -24.43
C SER A 52 10.47 -26.10 -24.65
N TYR A 53 10.71 -24.94 -24.05
CA TYR A 53 9.91 -23.73 -24.24
C TYR A 53 10.48 -22.86 -25.37
N ASP A 54 9.64 -22.52 -26.34
CA ASP A 54 10.01 -21.62 -27.43
C ASP A 54 10.37 -20.22 -26.89
N GLY A 55 11.51 -19.69 -27.35
CA GLY A 55 11.96 -18.34 -26.98
C GLY A 55 12.68 -18.24 -25.63
N VAL A 56 12.87 -19.34 -24.91
CA VAL A 56 13.71 -19.36 -23.70
C VAL A 56 15.18 -19.57 -24.07
N LYS A 57 16.04 -18.62 -23.68
CA LYS A 57 17.49 -18.72 -23.85
C LYS A 57 18.13 -19.43 -22.66
N VAL A 58 18.73 -20.60 -22.89
CA VAL A 58 19.43 -21.36 -21.85
C VAL A 58 20.92 -20.98 -21.81
N ILE A 59 21.42 -20.64 -20.63
CA ILE A 59 22.81 -20.26 -20.38
C ILE A 59 23.37 -21.22 -19.32
N ALA A 60 24.36 -22.02 -19.68
CA ALA A 60 25.00 -22.94 -18.74
C ALA A 60 26.27 -22.31 -18.15
N ILE A 61 26.37 -22.27 -16.83
CA ILE A 61 27.59 -21.85 -16.13
C ILE A 61 28.31 -23.09 -15.62
N ASP A 62 29.51 -23.34 -16.15
CA ASP A 62 30.38 -24.41 -15.68
C ASP A 62 31.39 -23.90 -14.64
N SER A 63 30.88 -23.52 -13.46
CA SER A 63 31.73 -23.09 -12.34
C SER A 63 31.96 -24.23 -11.34
N GLU A 64 33.19 -24.42 -10.88
CA GLU A 64 33.53 -25.32 -9.76
C GLU A 64 32.76 -24.92 -8.48
N HIS A 65 32.50 -23.63 -8.33
CA HIS A 65 31.82 -23.02 -7.19
C HIS A 65 30.63 -22.17 -7.66
N PRO A 66 29.45 -22.79 -7.91
CA PRO A 66 28.30 -22.05 -8.40
C PRO A 66 27.76 -21.07 -7.35
N SER A 67 27.51 -19.83 -7.73
CA SER A 67 26.88 -18.81 -6.88
C SER A 67 25.64 -18.21 -7.55
N PRO A 68 24.61 -17.82 -6.78
CA PRO A 68 23.47 -17.09 -7.32
C PRO A 68 23.89 -15.81 -8.06
N GLY A 69 24.87 -15.08 -7.51
CA GLY A 69 25.42 -13.87 -8.11
C GLY A 69 26.00 -14.11 -9.51
N ALA A 70 26.80 -15.16 -9.70
CA ALA A 70 27.32 -15.53 -11.02
C ALA A 70 26.19 -15.90 -12.00
N GLY A 71 25.18 -16.63 -11.52
CA GLY A 71 23.96 -16.94 -12.26
C GLY A 71 23.25 -15.69 -12.77
N ARG A 72 22.95 -14.76 -11.85
CA ARG A 72 22.26 -13.50 -12.17
C ARG A 72 23.09 -12.66 -13.14
N ASN A 73 24.41 -12.57 -12.93
CA ASN A 73 25.32 -11.84 -13.82
C ASN A 73 25.33 -12.38 -15.25
N ALA A 74 25.51 -13.69 -15.43
CA ALA A 74 25.51 -14.29 -16.75
C ALA A 74 24.19 -14.05 -17.50
N GLY A 75 23.05 -14.09 -16.78
CA GLY A 75 21.75 -13.83 -17.35
C GLY A 75 21.57 -12.40 -17.84
N TRP A 76 21.78 -11.40 -16.98
CA TRP A 76 21.52 -10.00 -17.38
C TRP A 76 22.51 -9.48 -18.42
N LEU A 77 23.76 -9.99 -18.42
CA LEU A 77 24.77 -9.69 -19.43
C LEU A 77 24.44 -10.29 -20.80
N ALA A 78 23.69 -11.40 -20.83
CA ALA A 78 23.29 -12.05 -22.07
C ALA A 78 22.07 -11.41 -22.76
N GLY A 79 21.39 -10.49 -22.05
CA GLY A 79 20.27 -9.69 -22.52
C GLY A 79 20.65 -8.23 -22.82
N GLY A 80 19.69 -7.45 -23.31
CA GLY A 80 19.88 -6.04 -23.67
C GLY A 80 18.70 -5.13 -23.34
N ALA A 81 17.66 -5.63 -22.67
CA ALA A 81 16.48 -4.85 -22.33
C ALA A 81 16.78 -3.81 -21.24
N PRO A 82 16.12 -2.63 -21.25
CA PRO A 82 16.37 -1.57 -20.27
C PRO A 82 16.04 -1.95 -18.81
N LEU A 83 15.19 -2.96 -18.63
CA LEU A 83 14.81 -3.51 -17.33
C LEU A 83 15.15 -4.99 -17.27
N VAL A 84 15.53 -5.46 -16.08
CA VAL A 84 15.90 -6.85 -15.80
C VAL A 84 15.10 -7.32 -14.60
N GLN A 85 14.30 -8.37 -14.75
CA GLN A 85 13.63 -9.06 -13.65
C GLN A 85 14.47 -10.28 -13.25
N PHE A 86 14.92 -10.34 -12.01
CA PHE A 86 15.49 -11.57 -11.45
C PHE A 86 14.41 -12.42 -10.81
N LEU A 87 14.51 -13.74 -10.98
CA LEU A 87 13.63 -14.74 -10.38
C LEU A 87 14.44 -15.96 -9.95
N ASP A 88 14.07 -16.54 -8.81
CA ASP A 88 14.52 -17.88 -8.44
C ASP A 88 13.63 -18.94 -9.11
N SER A 89 14.21 -20.07 -9.55
CA SER A 89 13.48 -21.12 -10.29
C SER A 89 12.33 -21.81 -9.52
N ASP A 90 12.21 -21.56 -8.22
CA ASP A 90 11.15 -22.02 -7.31
C ASP A 90 10.10 -20.94 -7.02
N THR A 91 10.04 -19.90 -7.86
CA THR A 91 9.06 -18.82 -7.79
C THR A 91 8.10 -18.82 -8.98
N MET A 92 6.90 -18.28 -8.78
CA MET A 92 5.96 -17.93 -9.84
C MET A 92 5.64 -16.45 -9.75
N VAL A 93 5.69 -15.75 -10.88
CA VAL A 93 5.36 -14.32 -10.96
C VAL A 93 3.84 -14.12 -11.02
N ASP A 94 3.36 -13.05 -10.39
CA ASP A 94 1.95 -12.65 -10.52
C ASP A 94 1.66 -12.15 -11.95
N PRO A 95 0.51 -12.51 -12.56
CA PRO A 95 0.20 -12.14 -13.94
C PRO A 95 0.24 -10.64 -14.22
N ASP A 96 -0.07 -9.80 -13.22
CA ASP A 96 -0.13 -8.34 -13.36
C ASP A 96 1.15 -7.64 -12.93
N TRP A 97 2.13 -8.36 -12.38
CA TRP A 97 3.31 -7.77 -11.75
C TRP A 97 4.00 -6.73 -12.64
N PHE A 98 4.33 -7.10 -13.89
CA PHE A 98 5.04 -6.18 -14.80
C PHE A 98 4.17 -4.99 -15.22
N GLN A 99 2.85 -5.16 -15.31
CA GLN A 99 1.91 -4.08 -15.63
C GLN A 99 1.88 -3.02 -14.50
N LEU A 100 2.07 -3.46 -13.26
CA LEU A 100 2.07 -2.61 -12.05
C LEU A 100 3.47 -2.04 -11.71
N ALA A 101 4.53 -2.82 -11.96
CA ALA A 101 5.91 -2.44 -11.63
C ALA A 101 6.54 -1.48 -12.63
N VAL A 102 6.31 -1.68 -13.94
CA VAL A 102 6.93 -0.87 -15.00
C VAL A 102 6.55 0.62 -14.94
N PRO A 103 5.29 1.03 -14.65
CA PRO A 103 4.94 2.43 -14.46
C PRO A 103 5.79 3.13 -13.39
N VAL A 104 6.14 2.44 -12.31
CA VAL A 104 7.01 2.98 -11.26
C VAL A 104 8.45 3.12 -11.74
N MET A 105 8.93 2.20 -12.57
CA MET A 105 10.25 2.30 -13.21
C MET A 105 10.37 3.44 -14.25
N ARG A 106 9.29 4.21 -14.53
CA ARG A 106 9.38 5.42 -15.36
C ARG A 106 10.08 6.57 -14.64
N ASP A 107 10.06 6.60 -13.31
CA ASP A 107 10.88 7.53 -12.54
C ASP A 107 12.36 7.18 -12.71
N ALA A 108 13.11 8.11 -13.31
CA ALA A 108 14.53 7.96 -13.57
C ALA A 108 15.38 7.91 -12.28
N GLY A 109 14.86 8.27 -11.12
CA GLY A 109 15.53 8.11 -9.83
C GLY A 109 15.38 6.71 -9.23
N ILE A 110 14.49 5.87 -9.76
CA ILE A 110 14.26 4.51 -9.26
C ILE A 110 15.15 3.52 -10.01
N GLY A 111 15.98 2.82 -9.25
CA GLY A 111 16.92 1.82 -9.74
C GLY A 111 16.37 0.39 -9.62
N ALA A 112 15.49 0.13 -8.66
CA ALA A 112 14.89 -1.19 -8.46
C ALA A 112 13.49 -1.10 -7.83
N VAL A 113 12.62 -2.04 -8.20
CA VAL A 113 11.25 -2.19 -7.71
C VAL A 113 11.01 -3.65 -7.33
N ARG A 114 10.43 -3.87 -6.15
CA ARG A 114 9.98 -5.17 -5.65
C ARG A 114 8.55 -5.06 -5.14
N GLY A 115 7.79 -6.15 -5.24
CA GLY A 115 6.42 -6.23 -4.71
C GLY A 115 6.35 -7.21 -3.55
N ARG A 116 5.14 -7.66 -3.25
CA ARG A 116 4.87 -8.60 -2.18
C ARG A 116 5.22 -10.01 -2.62
N ARG A 117 6.00 -10.69 -1.79
CA ARG A 117 6.33 -12.10 -1.95
C ARG A 117 5.57 -12.93 -0.92
N VAL A 118 4.95 -14.01 -1.36
CA VAL A 118 4.14 -14.88 -0.49
C VAL A 118 4.67 -16.31 -0.56
N GLU A 119 4.75 -17.00 0.58
CA GLU A 119 5.07 -18.42 0.60
C GLU A 119 3.87 -19.22 0.08
N ARG A 120 4.10 -20.20 -0.79
CA ARG A 120 3.01 -20.99 -1.37
C ARG A 120 2.35 -21.92 -0.35
N HIS A 121 3.16 -22.49 0.54
CA HIS A 121 2.72 -23.49 1.52
C HIS A 121 3.16 -23.12 2.94
N PRO A 122 2.72 -21.98 3.50
CA PRO A 122 3.09 -21.56 4.85
C PRO A 122 2.67 -22.59 5.91
N GLU A 123 1.62 -23.36 5.64
CA GLU A 123 1.12 -24.45 6.48
C GLU A 123 2.00 -25.71 6.47
N ALA A 124 2.90 -25.88 5.49
CA ALA A 124 3.69 -27.10 5.35
C ALA A 124 4.70 -27.28 6.49
N SER A 125 5.19 -26.18 7.08
CA SER A 125 6.02 -26.21 8.27
C SER A 125 6.07 -24.84 8.96
N VAL A 126 6.46 -24.83 10.24
CA VAL A 126 6.73 -23.58 10.97
C VAL A 126 7.81 -22.72 10.29
N TYR A 127 8.75 -23.34 9.57
CA TYR A 127 9.83 -22.62 8.90
C TYR A 127 9.34 -21.93 7.61
N ASN A 128 8.45 -22.59 6.85
CA ASN A 128 7.75 -21.98 5.72
C ASN A 128 6.94 -20.78 6.20
N TRP A 129 6.17 -20.96 7.28
CA TRP A 129 5.42 -19.86 7.89
C TRP A 129 6.32 -18.70 8.34
N ILE A 130 7.44 -18.97 9.04
CA ILE A 130 8.39 -17.92 9.44
C ILE A 130 8.92 -17.16 8.22
N ALA A 131 9.27 -17.86 7.13
CA ALA A 131 9.78 -17.24 5.92
C ALA A 131 8.76 -16.28 5.28
N ASP A 132 7.49 -16.67 5.23
CA ASP A 132 6.38 -15.84 4.74
C ASP A 132 6.28 -14.50 5.50
N GLN A 133 6.54 -14.54 6.81
CA GLN A 133 6.48 -13.37 7.67
C GLN A 133 7.68 -12.40 7.50
N GLU A 134 8.77 -12.79 6.84
CA GLU A 134 10.03 -12.03 6.82
C GLU A 134 10.28 -11.24 5.53
N TRP A 135 9.62 -11.59 4.42
CA TRP A 135 9.98 -10.99 3.13
C TRP A 135 9.42 -9.60 2.92
N ASN A 136 8.21 -9.32 3.39
CA ASN A 136 7.51 -8.09 3.01
C ASN A 136 7.84 -6.93 3.95
N ALA A 137 8.29 -5.82 3.38
CA ALA A 137 8.44 -4.54 4.06
C ALA A 137 7.19 -3.66 3.83
N ALA A 138 7.08 -2.56 4.57
CA ALA A 138 6.05 -1.56 4.32
C ALA A 138 6.19 -0.99 2.89
N PRO A 139 5.07 -0.70 2.20
CA PRO A 139 5.12 -0.08 0.87
C PRO A 139 5.82 1.28 0.92
N GLY A 140 6.64 1.60 -0.09
CA GLY A 140 7.42 2.82 -0.14
C GLY A 140 8.89 2.56 -0.47
N GLU A 141 9.76 3.52 -0.13
CA GLU A 141 11.20 3.32 -0.33
C GLU A 141 11.75 2.34 0.70
N CYS A 142 12.49 1.33 0.24
CA CYS A 142 13.08 0.32 1.10
C CYS A 142 14.62 0.36 1.07
N ALA A 143 15.22 -0.35 2.01
CA ALA A 143 16.66 -0.40 2.18
C ALA A 143 17.32 -1.37 1.20
N ASP A 144 16.64 -2.47 0.90
CA ASP A 144 17.17 -3.62 0.17
C ASP A 144 16.08 -4.43 -0.54
N PHE A 145 16.51 -5.25 -1.49
CA PHE A 145 15.70 -6.24 -2.18
C PHE A 145 16.30 -7.64 -2.02
N GLY A 146 15.46 -8.66 -2.23
CA GLY A 146 15.89 -10.07 -2.26
C GLY A 146 16.11 -10.59 -3.67
N GLY A 147 16.18 -11.91 -3.83
CA GLY A 147 16.46 -12.58 -5.10
C GLY A 147 15.47 -12.30 -6.24
N ASP A 148 14.23 -11.93 -5.90
CA ASP A 148 13.20 -11.55 -6.87
C ASP A 148 13.02 -10.02 -6.90
N VAL A 149 13.35 -9.38 -8.02
CA VAL A 149 13.34 -7.91 -8.13
C VAL A 149 13.41 -7.46 -9.59
N LEU A 150 12.71 -6.37 -9.91
CA LEU A 150 12.82 -5.66 -11.18
C LEU A 150 13.85 -4.53 -11.05
N ILE A 151 14.97 -4.62 -11.75
CA ILE A 151 16.09 -3.67 -11.67
C ILE A 151 16.30 -2.97 -13.02
N ARG A 152 16.68 -1.69 -12.97
CA ARG A 152 17.11 -0.93 -14.14
C ARG A 152 18.49 -1.43 -14.61
N ARG A 153 18.63 -1.72 -15.90
CA ARG A 153 19.92 -2.15 -16.47
C ARG A 153 21.06 -1.17 -16.18
N THR A 154 20.82 0.12 -16.33
CA THR A 154 21.85 1.14 -16.05
C THR A 154 22.29 1.16 -14.57
N ALA A 155 21.43 0.73 -13.64
CA ALA A 155 21.83 0.56 -12.25
C ALA A 155 22.77 -0.65 -12.08
N LEU A 156 22.50 -1.76 -12.77
CA LEU A 156 23.38 -2.94 -12.79
C LEU A 156 24.73 -2.63 -13.45
N GLU A 157 24.72 -1.93 -14.58
CA GLU A 157 25.94 -1.51 -15.28
C GLU A 157 26.77 -0.56 -14.42
N ALA A 158 26.11 0.41 -13.77
CA ALA A 158 26.81 1.33 -12.89
C ALA A 158 27.45 0.61 -11.72
N THR A 159 26.78 -0.41 -11.14
CA THR A 159 27.32 -1.16 -9.99
C THR A 159 28.31 -2.24 -10.35
N GLY A 160 28.26 -2.79 -11.57
CA GLY A 160 29.02 -3.97 -11.99
C GLY A 160 28.32 -5.29 -11.68
N GLY A 161 26.98 -5.29 -11.53
CA GLY A 161 26.20 -6.50 -11.24
C GLY A 161 26.42 -7.05 -9.82
N TYR A 162 26.08 -8.32 -9.60
CA TYR A 162 26.19 -9.02 -8.31
C TYR A 162 27.64 -9.38 -7.96
N ASP A 163 27.97 -9.45 -6.67
CA ASP A 163 29.22 -10.05 -6.20
C ASP A 163 29.13 -11.58 -6.32
N GLU A 164 29.96 -12.16 -7.19
CA GLU A 164 29.95 -13.58 -7.52
C GLU A 164 30.59 -14.47 -6.44
N GLU A 165 31.38 -13.89 -5.52
CA GLU A 165 32.04 -14.64 -4.45
C GLU A 165 31.10 -14.94 -3.27
N LEU A 166 30.00 -14.20 -3.15
CA LEU A 166 29.06 -14.35 -2.05
C LEU A 166 28.19 -15.60 -2.22
N VAL A 167 28.18 -16.44 -1.17
CA VAL A 167 27.29 -17.61 -1.05
C VAL A 167 25.96 -17.30 -0.35
N GLY A 168 25.76 -16.04 0.01
CA GLY A 168 24.57 -15.49 0.64
C GLY A 168 24.80 -14.02 1.03
N GLY A 169 23.78 -13.19 0.83
CA GLY A 169 23.86 -11.75 1.08
C GLY A 169 24.21 -10.93 -0.16
N GLU A 170 24.24 -11.55 -1.34
CA GLU A 170 24.51 -10.92 -2.63
C GLU A 170 23.46 -9.86 -3.01
N ASP A 171 22.17 -10.10 -2.73
CA ASP A 171 21.11 -9.12 -3.06
C ASP A 171 21.18 -7.87 -2.19
N PRO A 172 21.35 -7.97 -0.86
CA PRO A 172 21.48 -6.78 -0.02
C PRO A 172 22.81 -6.05 -0.21
N GLU A 173 23.88 -6.76 -0.58
CA GLU A 173 25.16 -6.16 -1.02
C GLU A 173 24.96 -5.30 -2.26
N LEU A 174 24.34 -5.85 -3.32
CA LEU A 174 24.04 -5.09 -4.53
C LEU A 174 23.10 -3.91 -4.24
N SER A 175 22.09 -4.12 -3.40
CA SER A 175 21.17 -3.07 -2.96
C SER A 175 21.92 -1.87 -2.36
N ARG A 176 22.97 -2.11 -1.54
CA ARG A 176 23.83 -1.04 -1.01
C ARG A 176 24.50 -0.27 -2.13
N ARG A 177 25.14 -0.96 -3.07
CA ARG A 177 25.84 -0.33 -4.19
C ARG A 177 24.90 0.47 -5.09
N VAL A 178 23.67 0.00 -5.30
CA VAL A 178 22.62 0.73 -6.02
C VAL A 178 22.26 2.02 -5.27
N LYS A 179 21.95 1.94 -3.97
CA LYS A 179 21.61 3.13 -3.17
C LYS A 179 22.76 4.13 -3.04
N SER A 180 24.00 3.66 -2.88
CA SER A 180 25.19 4.51 -2.79
C SER A 180 25.43 5.35 -4.04
N ARG A 181 24.90 4.91 -5.19
CA ARG A 181 24.93 5.64 -6.47
C ARG A 181 23.74 6.58 -6.67
N GLY A 182 22.92 6.82 -5.63
CA GLY A 182 21.81 7.76 -5.64
C GLY A 182 20.48 7.19 -6.12
N TRP A 183 20.42 5.89 -6.44
CA TRP A 183 19.18 5.25 -6.87
C TRP A 183 18.28 4.88 -5.69
N ARG A 184 16.97 5.04 -5.87
CA ARG A 184 15.95 4.61 -4.92
C ARG A 184 15.50 3.18 -5.22
N ILE A 185 15.16 2.44 -4.17
CA ILE A 185 14.59 1.09 -4.25
C ILE A 185 13.18 1.16 -3.68
N MET A 186 12.18 0.68 -4.42
CA MET A 186 10.78 0.78 -4.01
C MET A 186 10.16 -0.59 -3.74
N GLN A 187 9.45 -0.70 -2.61
CA GLN A 187 8.51 -1.76 -2.30
C GLN A 187 7.09 -1.32 -2.69
N GLN A 188 6.41 -2.09 -3.54
CA GLN A 188 4.99 -1.91 -3.84
C GLN A 188 4.10 -2.77 -2.93
N ASP A 189 2.87 -2.31 -2.69
CA ASP A 189 1.80 -3.11 -2.06
C ASP A 189 1.02 -3.94 -3.10
N THR A 190 1.75 -4.58 -4.01
CA THR A 190 1.18 -5.37 -5.10
C THR A 190 1.80 -6.76 -5.07
N PRO A 191 1.04 -7.84 -5.35
CA PRO A 191 1.61 -9.17 -5.49
C PRO A 191 2.69 -9.20 -6.58
N MET A 192 3.83 -9.85 -6.27
CA MET A 192 4.96 -9.99 -7.20
C MET A 192 5.28 -11.46 -7.46
N THR A 193 5.63 -12.21 -6.42
CA THR A 193 5.98 -13.63 -6.55
C THR A 193 5.33 -14.49 -5.48
N SER A 194 4.97 -15.71 -5.84
CA SER A 194 4.75 -16.80 -4.90
C SER A 194 5.95 -17.73 -4.92
N HIS A 195 6.48 -18.10 -3.75
CA HIS A 195 7.71 -18.88 -3.62
C HIS A 195 7.43 -20.19 -2.90
N ASP A 196 7.98 -21.30 -3.40
CA ASP A 196 7.93 -22.59 -2.71
C ASP A 196 9.31 -22.91 -2.13
N LEU A 197 9.54 -22.59 -0.85
CA LEU A 197 10.84 -22.88 -0.25
C LEU A 197 11.11 -24.35 0.04
N ALA A 198 10.04 -25.15 0.13
CA ALA A 198 10.11 -26.53 0.60
C ALA A 198 10.96 -26.72 1.90
N MET A 199 10.98 -25.73 2.81
CA MET A 199 11.81 -25.74 4.01
C MET A 199 11.14 -26.53 5.14
N ARG A 200 11.13 -27.86 5.05
CA ARG A 200 10.39 -28.74 5.96
C ARG A 200 11.15 -29.15 7.22
N THR A 201 12.47 -28.97 7.25
CA THR A 201 13.33 -29.49 8.32
C THR A 201 14.09 -28.39 9.06
N ALA A 202 14.35 -28.63 10.35
CA ALA A 202 15.18 -27.75 11.18
C ALA A 202 16.59 -27.54 10.59
N GLY A 203 17.16 -28.58 9.95
CA GLY A 203 18.48 -28.51 9.34
C GLY A 203 18.54 -27.58 8.13
N GLN A 204 17.48 -27.56 7.29
CA GLN A 204 17.37 -26.61 6.18
C GLN A 204 17.27 -25.17 6.70
N TYR A 205 16.41 -24.95 7.69
CA TYR A 205 16.25 -23.65 8.35
C TYR A 205 17.56 -23.16 9.01
N TRP A 206 18.25 -24.04 9.75
CA TRP A 206 19.54 -23.72 10.38
C TRP A 206 20.58 -23.32 9.34
N ARG A 207 20.65 -24.05 8.22
CA ARG A 207 21.57 -23.74 7.12
C ARG A 207 21.26 -22.39 6.48
N ARG A 208 19.97 -22.04 6.33
CA ARG A 208 19.55 -20.71 5.85
C ARG A 208 20.01 -19.62 6.82
N ALA A 209 19.67 -19.73 8.11
CA ALA A 209 20.07 -18.75 9.13
C ALA A 209 21.60 -18.61 9.25
N TYR A 210 22.32 -19.72 9.14
CA TYR A 210 23.78 -19.72 9.09
C TYR A 210 24.34 -18.92 7.90
N ARG A 211 23.76 -19.10 6.70
CA ARG A 211 24.12 -18.33 5.52
C ARG A 211 23.74 -16.85 5.66
N THR A 212 22.60 -16.53 6.29
CA THR A 212 22.22 -15.14 6.61
C THR A 212 23.27 -14.46 7.48
N GLY A 213 23.73 -15.12 8.55
CA GLY A 213 24.79 -14.60 9.41
C GLY A 213 26.13 -14.41 8.71
N TYR A 214 26.50 -15.35 7.82
CA TYR A 214 27.65 -15.18 6.93
C TYR A 214 27.49 -13.94 6.04
N GLY A 215 26.30 -13.75 5.46
CA GLY A 215 25.96 -12.59 4.64
C GLY A 215 26.05 -11.26 5.41
N PHE A 216 25.52 -11.19 6.64
CA PHE A 216 25.67 -10.00 7.50
C PHE A 216 27.13 -9.60 7.68
N ALA A 217 28.00 -10.56 8.02
CA ALA A 217 29.42 -10.29 8.18
C ALA A 217 30.08 -9.87 6.85
N ALA A 218 29.74 -10.53 5.75
CA ALA A 218 30.32 -10.25 4.43
C ALA A 218 29.95 -8.88 3.87
N VAL A 219 28.70 -8.44 4.07
CA VAL A 219 28.22 -7.12 3.64
C VAL A 219 28.78 -6.00 4.51
N VAL A 220 28.77 -6.20 5.84
CA VAL A 220 29.37 -5.23 6.77
C VAL A 220 30.86 -5.06 6.53
N ASP A 221 31.57 -6.13 6.18
CA ASP A 221 33.00 -6.05 5.87
C ASP A 221 33.30 -5.23 4.60
N ARG A 222 32.40 -5.28 3.60
CA ARG A 222 32.55 -4.54 2.34
C ARG A 222 32.15 -3.07 2.47
N HIS A 223 31.09 -2.79 3.23
CA HIS A 223 30.40 -1.49 3.20
C HIS A 223 30.26 -0.80 4.56
N GLY A 224 30.58 -1.49 5.66
CA GLY A 224 30.41 -0.97 7.02
C GLY A 224 31.58 -0.09 7.43
N SER A 225 31.31 1.19 7.66
CA SER A 225 32.27 2.18 8.15
C SER A 225 31.88 2.81 9.50
N GLY A 226 30.61 2.68 9.92
CA GLY A 226 30.09 3.26 11.16
C GLY A 226 28.81 2.58 11.69
N TRP A 227 28.39 2.97 12.91
CA TRP A 227 27.26 2.37 13.65
C TRP A 227 25.87 2.59 13.02
N ALA A 228 25.74 3.58 12.14
CA ALA A 228 24.50 3.85 11.39
C ALA A 228 24.41 3.05 10.09
N ASP A 229 25.47 2.30 9.73
CA ASP A 229 25.57 1.67 8.42
C ASP A 229 24.84 0.32 8.34
N PHE A 230 24.76 -0.11 7.08
CA PHE A 230 24.24 -1.37 6.59
C PHE A 230 24.42 -2.57 7.50
N TRP A 231 23.40 -3.03 8.23
CA TRP A 231 23.47 -4.27 9.01
C TRP A 231 24.53 -4.32 10.12
N VAL A 232 25.16 -3.19 10.47
CA VAL A 232 26.16 -3.16 11.54
C VAL A 232 25.53 -3.50 12.89
N ARG A 233 24.32 -2.97 13.15
CA ARG A 233 23.57 -3.27 14.37
C ARG A 233 23.12 -4.72 14.43
N GLU A 234 22.72 -5.27 13.29
CA GLU A 234 22.35 -6.67 13.12
C GLU A 234 23.54 -7.58 13.41
N LEU A 235 24.72 -7.28 12.86
CA LEU A 235 25.96 -8.03 13.10
C LEU A 235 26.36 -7.97 14.59
N VAL A 236 26.37 -6.78 15.18
CA VAL A 236 26.68 -6.62 16.62
C VAL A 236 25.67 -7.39 17.47
N ARG A 237 24.38 -7.34 17.11
CA ARG A 237 23.33 -8.07 17.82
C ARG A 237 23.56 -9.58 17.78
N ILE A 238 23.90 -10.16 16.62
CA ILE A 238 24.14 -11.60 16.52
C ILE A 238 25.41 -12.00 17.28
N VAL A 239 26.48 -11.20 17.25
CA VAL A 239 27.73 -11.49 17.97
C VAL A 239 27.52 -11.41 19.49
N VAL A 240 26.84 -10.37 19.96
CA VAL A 240 26.56 -10.19 21.40
C VAL A 240 25.58 -11.27 21.89
N ARG A 241 24.46 -11.50 21.21
CA ARG A 241 23.43 -12.42 21.72
C ARG A 241 23.74 -13.87 21.40
N GLY A 242 24.16 -14.15 20.17
CA GLY A 242 24.48 -15.50 19.69
C GLY A 242 25.89 -15.97 20.07
N GLY A 243 26.81 -15.06 20.39
CA GLY A 243 28.16 -15.39 20.87
C GLY A 243 28.30 -15.24 22.39
N LEU A 244 28.24 -14.00 22.90
CA LEU A 244 28.48 -13.73 24.33
C LEU A 244 27.44 -14.40 25.24
N GLY A 245 26.17 -14.46 24.85
CA GLY A 245 25.11 -15.13 25.61
C GLY A 245 25.47 -16.59 25.93
N PRO A 246 25.62 -17.48 24.92
CA PRO A 246 26.05 -18.87 25.13
C PRO A 246 27.39 -19.03 25.86
N MET A 247 28.37 -18.15 25.60
CA MET A 247 29.66 -18.19 26.31
C MET A 247 29.48 -17.96 27.82
N LEU A 248 28.64 -17.01 28.22
CA LEU A 248 28.33 -16.77 29.64
C LEU A 248 27.57 -17.94 30.27
N ILE A 249 26.66 -18.57 29.53
CA ILE A 249 25.94 -19.77 29.97
C ILE A 249 26.91 -20.92 30.24
N LEU A 250 27.82 -21.19 29.30
CA LEU A 250 28.81 -22.27 29.43
C LEU A 250 29.82 -21.98 30.54
N ALA A 251 30.33 -20.74 30.62
CA ALA A 251 31.26 -20.33 31.66
C ALA A 251 30.64 -20.44 33.05
N GLY A 252 29.41 -19.96 33.23
CA GLY A 252 28.68 -20.08 34.49
C GLY A 252 28.42 -21.54 34.86
N ALA A 253 28.07 -22.41 33.90
CA ALA A 253 27.86 -23.84 34.14
C ALA A 253 29.16 -24.58 34.52
N LEU A 254 30.28 -24.29 33.84
CA LEU A 254 31.60 -24.86 34.17
C LEU A 254 32.07 -24.42 35.56
N LEU A 255 31.90 -23.15 35.89
CA LEU A 255 32.36 -22.57 37.16
C LEU A 255 31.40 -22.85 38.33
N ALA A 256 30.13 -23.18 38.07
CA ALA A 256 29.19 -23.63 39.11
C ALA A 256 29.67 -24.92 39.81
N GLY A 257 30.47 -25.75 39.12
CA GLY A 257 31.16 -26.90 39.72
C GLY A 257 32.16 -26.53 40.84
N LEU A 258 32.58 -25.26 40.91
CA LEU A 258 33.45 -24.72 41.97
C LEU A 258 32.65 -24.18 43.18
N ALA A 259 31.36 -24.51 43.28
CA ALA A 259 30.47 -24.27 44.43
C ALA A 259 30.29 -22.82 44.92
N HIS A 260 30.62 -21.82 44.09
CA HIS A 260 30.38 -20.40 44.44
C HIS A 260 29.11 -19.87 43.74
N PRO A 261 28.11 -19.33 44.46
CA PRO A 261 26.80 -18.96 43.91
C PRO A 261 26.87 -17.84 42.86
N ALA A 262 27.90 -16.99 42.89
CA ALA A 262 28.11 -15.94 41.89
C ALA A 262 28.28 -16.49 40.45
N TRP A 263 28.74 -17.72 40.28
CA TRP A 263 28.89 -18.32 38.95
C TRP A 263 27.55 -18.71 38.31
N GLY A 264 26.54 -19.04 39.13
CA GLY A 264 25.16 -19.24 38.66
C GLY A 264 24.53 -17.96 38.10
N CYS A 265 24.91 -16.80 38.64
CA CYS A 265 24.46 -15.50 38.13
C CYS A 265 24.93 -15.22 36.69
N LEU A 266 26.11 -15.74 36.29
CA LEU A 266 26.59 -15.62 34.91
C LEU A 266 25.74 -16.42 33.92
N SER A 267 25.31 -17.62 34.30
CA SER A 267 24.41 -18.42 33.47
C SER A 267 23.05 -17.73 33.29
N VAL A 268 22.51 -17.15 34.37
CA VAL A 268 21.26 -16.37 34.31
C VAL A 268 21.42 -15.12 33.44
N ALA A 269 22.54 -14.40 33.56
CA ALA A 269 22.84 -13.25 32.71
C ALA A 269 22.98 -13.64 31.23
N GLY A 270 23.62 -14.78 30.94
CA GLY A 270 23.75 -15.32 29.59
C GLY A 270 22.39 -15.73 28.98
N ILE A 271 21.53 -16.40 29.74
CA ILE A 271 20.15 -16.72 29.34
C ILE A 271 19.36 -15.44 29.10
N GLY A 272 19.50 -14.46 29.99
CA GLY A 272 18.92 -13.13 29.84
C GLY A 272 19.34 -12.49 28.52
N LEU A 273 20.63 -12.42 28.22
CA LEU A 273 21.15 -11.82 26.99
C LEU A 273 20.64 -12.51 25.71
N LEU A 274 20.54 -13.84 25.73
CA LEU A 274 20.06 -14.64 24.60
C LEU A 274 18.55 -14.47 24.38
N LEU A 275 17.74 -14.47 25.44
CA LEU A 275 16.27 -14.53 25.35
C LEU A 275 15.57 -13.17 25.47
N TYR A 276 16.11 -12.25 26.26
CA TYR A 276 15.58 -10.91 26.48
C TYR A 276 16.02 -9.95 25.35
N PRO A 277 15.19 -8.95 24.95
CA PRO A 277 13.80 -8.66 25.36
C PRO A 277 12.73 -9.34 24.48
N ARG A 278 13.11 -10.23 23.55
CA ARG A 278 12.21 -10.68 22.46
C ARG A 278 11.06 -11.55 22.95
N LEU A 279 11.30 -12.47 23.89
CA LEU A 279 10.22 -13.28 24.50
C LEU A 279 9.21 -12.45 25.31
N PHE A 280 9.57 -11.23 25.70
CA PHE A 280 8.68 -10.32 26.43
C PHE A 280 7.92 -9.34 25.51
N ARG A 281 8.18 -9.39 24.20
CA ARG A 281 7.52 -8.54 23.18
C ARG A 281 6.48 -9.29 22.33
N VAL A 282 5.97 -10.42 22.82
CA VAL A 282 4.96 -11.25 22.11
C VAL A 282 3.74 -10.42 21.69
N SER A 283 3.21 -9.59 22.59
CA SER A 283 2.04 -8.74 22.28
C SER A 283 2.35 -7.69 21.21
N ALA A 284 3.59 -7.16 21.18
CA ALA A 284 4.03 -6.25 20.15
C ALA A 284 4.18 -6.96 18.79
N PHE A 285 4.70 -8.19 18.74
CA PHE A 285 4.75 -8.98 17.51
C PHE A 285 3.36 -9.33 16.99
N GLY A 286 2.43 -9.71 17.88
CA GLY A 286 1.04 -9.98 17.52
C GLY A 286 0.35 -8.77 16.88
N ARG A 287 0.52 -7.58 17.47
CA ARG A 287 -0.02 -6.33 16.90
C ARG A 287 0.65 -5.95 15.57
N ALA A 288 1.98 -6.02 15.51
CA ALA A 288 2.73 -5.58 14.33
C ALA A 288 2.50 -6.46 13.09
N LYS A 289 2.33 -7.78 13.28
CA LYS A 289 2.12 -8.73 12.18
C LYS A 289 0.65 -9.12 11.97
N GLY A 290 -0.26 -8.68 12.83
CA GLY A 290 -1.66 -9.10 12.80
C GLY A 290 -1.86 -10.60 13.07
N ILE A 291 -0.95 -11.23 13.81
CA ILE A 291 -0.96 -12.69 14.07
C ILE A 291 -1.46 -13.02 15.48
N PRO A 292 -2.13 -14.18 15.67
CA PRO A 292 -2.58 -14.62 16.99
C PRO A 292 -1.44 -14.75 18.01
N ALA A 293 -1.77 -14.64 19.30
CA ALA A 293 -0.79 -14.72 20.38
C ALA A 293 0.09 -15.99 20.34
N ALA A 294 -0.47 -17.14 19.94
CA ALA A 294 0.28 -18.38 19.80
C ALA A 294 1.37 -18.29 18.71
N GLN A 295 1.03 -17.74 17.55
CA GLN A 295 1.98 -17.51 16.46
C GLN A 295 3.00 -16.42 16.83
N ALA A 296 2.57 -15.36 17.52
CA ALA A 296 3.48 -14.33 18.02
C ALA A 296 4.51 -14.89 19.02
N ARG A 297 4.14 -15.86 19.86
CA ARG A 297 5.08 -16.59 20.74
C ARG A 297 6.08 -17.40 19.93
N CYS A 298 5.62 -18.13 18.92
CA CYS A 298 6.49 -18.89 18.03
C CYS A 298 7.53 -17.98 17.34
N TYR A 299 7.07 -16.85 16.80
CA TYR A 299 7.95 -15.87 16.15
C TYR A 299 8.93 -15.21 17.14
N ALA A 300 8.50 -14.96 18.38
CA ALA A 300 9.39 -14.44 19.42
C ALA A 300 10.51 -15.43 19.79
N TRP A 301 10.20 -16.73 19.86
CA TRP A 301 11.19 -17.80 20.05
C TRP A 301 12.16 -17.90 18.88
N HIS A 302 11.65 -17.84 17.65
CA HIS A 302 12.47 -17.74 16.44
C HIS A 302 13.47 -16.57 16.52
N CYS A 303 13.00 -15.35 16.79
CA CYS A 303 13.84 -14.16 16.95
C CYS A 303 14.89 -14.26 18.08
N ALA A 304 14.64 -15.10 19.09
CA ALA A 304 15.58 -15.32 20.18
C ALA A 304 16.66 -16.34 19.83
N LEU A 305 16.32 -17.38 19.05
CA LEU A 305 17.22 -18.51 18.77
C LEU A 305 17.97 -18.40 17.45
N VAL A 306 17.42 -17.69 16.45
CA VAL A 306 18.04 -17.54 15.11
C VAL A 306 19.43 -16.91 15.15
N VAL A 307 19.71 -16.11 16.19
CA VAL A 307 21.03 -15.47 16.37
C VAL A 307 22.17 -16.46 16.59
N LEU A 308 21.88 -17.70 17.02
CA LEU A 308 22.88 -18.75 17.24
C LEU A 308 23.50 -19.24 15.92
N PRO A 309 22.72 -19.78 14.97
CA PRO A 309 23.26 -20.13 13.65
C PRO A 309 23.84 -18.92 12.93
N GLU A 310 23.20 -17.74 13.03
CA GLU A 310 23.72 -16.52 12.41
C GLU A 310 25.11 -16.14 12.95
N CYS A 311 25.32 -16.18 14.26
CA CYS A 311 26.63 -15.90 14.87
C CYS A 311 27.71 -16.89 14.40
N LEU A 312 27.37 -18.18 14.27
CA LEU A 312 28.29 -19.18 13.73
C LEU A 312 28.63 -18.92 12.26
N GLY A 313 27.67 -18.44 11.47
CA GLY A 313 27.88 -17.99 10.10
C GLY A 313 28.84 -16.81 10.01
N ALA A 314 28.63 -15.79 10.86
CA ALA A 314 29.52 -14.63 10.95
C ALA A 314 30.94 -15.01 11.38
N ALA A 315 31.07 -15.90 12.36
CA ALA A 315 32.36 -16.44 12.79
C ALA A 315 33.06 -17.22 11.65
N ARG A 316 32.30 -18.00 10.86
CA ARG A 316 32.84 -18.69 9.68
C ARG A 316 33.36 -17.73 8.61
N TYR A 317 32.70 -16.60 8.40
CA TYR A 317 33.20 -15.54 7.50
C TYR A 317 34.54 -15.00 8.00
N GLY A 318 34.61 -14.59 9.27
CA GLY A 318 35.84 -14.10 9.88
C GLY A 318 37.00 -15.09 9.79
N TRP A 319 36.75 -16.35 10.14
CA TRP A 319 37.74 -17.42 9.98
C TRP A 319 38.14 -17.63 8.51
N GLY A 320 37.17 -17.63 7.60
CA GLY A 320 37.41 -17.80 6.17
C GLY A 320 38.32 -16.73 5.60
N ARG A 321 38.16 -15.48 6.06
CA ARG A 321 39.03 -14.37 5.65
C ARG A 321 40.44 -14.52 6.21
N LEU A 322 40.57 -14.83 7.50
CA LEU A 322 41.87 -15.02 8.16
C LEU A 322 42.66 -16.20 7.58
N ALA A 323 41.98 -17.29 7.24
CA ALA A 323 42.58 -18.50 6.71
C ALA A 323 42.70 -18.52 5.17
N GLY A 324 42.27 -17.45 4.46
CA GLY A 324 42.22 -17.44 2.99
C GLY A 324 41.30 -18.49 2.38
N ALA A 325 40.30 -18.96 3.13
CA ALA A 325 39.39 -20.05 2.78
C ALA A 325 37.91 -19.61 2.94
N PRO A 326 37.40 -18.73 2.06
CA PRO A 326 36.01 -18.27 2.10
C PRO A 326 35.04 -19.44 1.95
N LEU A 327 33.81 -19.28 2.44
CA LEU A 327 32.77 -20.29 2.23
C LEU A 327 32.42 -20.29 0.74
N ARG A 328 32.50 -21.45 0.10
CA ARG A 328 32.15 -21.63 -1.31
C ARG A 328 31.12 -22.74 -1.44
N ASN A 329 30.17 -22.55 -2.34
CA ASN A 329 29.27 -23.63 -2.71
C ASN A 329 30.06 -24.73 -3.43
N ARG A 330 29.62 -25.96 -3.23
CA ARG A 330 30.18 -27.13 -3.90
C ARG A 330 29.07 -27.77 -4.73
N ARG A 331 29.44 -28.32 -5.88
CA ARG A 331 28.49 -29.13 -6.65
C ARG A 331 27.99 -30.31 -5.82
N PRO A 332 26.71 -30.67 -5.93
CA PRO A 332 26.22 -31.93 -5.40
C PRO A 332 27.04 -33.05 -6.02
N ARG A 333 27.80 -33.80 -5.22
CA ARG A 333 28.43 -35.04 -5.69
C ARG A 333 27.37 -36.15 -5.66
N PRO A 334 27.21 -36.96 -6.71
CA PRO A 334 26.38 -38.16 -6.63
C PRO A 334 26.93 -39.05 -5.50
N GLY A 335 26.13 -39.30 -4.46
CA GLY A 335 26.43 -40.31 -3.45
C GLY A 335 26.99 -39.86 -2.08
N ALA A 336 27.07 -38.56 -1.76
CA ALA A 336 27.57 -38.14 -0.44
C ALA A 336 26.44 -37.89 0.59
N VAL A 337 25.90 -38.96 1.19
CA VAL A 337 25.16 -38.86 2.45
C VAL A 337 26.18 -38.68 3.58
N LEU A 338 26.48 -37.43 3.96
CA LEU A 338 27.32 -37.18 5.12
C LEU A 338 26.46 -37.08 6.38
N LEU A 339 26.67 -38.05 7.29
CA LEU A 339 26.31 -38.00 8.70
C LEU A 339 26.76 -36.66 9.32
N ALA A 340 25.83 -35.90 9.89
CA ALA A 340 26.16 -34.73 10.69
C ALA A 340 25.33 -34.72 11.98
N VAL A 341 26.00 -35.19 13.03
CA VAL A 341 25.75 -35.06 14.48
C VAL A 341 24.63 -34.09 14.85
N SER A 342 23.42 -34.63 14.95
CA SER A 342 22.28 -34.02 15.63
C SER A 342 22.11 -34.70 16.98
N GLN A 343 22.62 -34.14 18.07
CA GLN A 343 22.17 -34.45 19.44
C GLN A 343 22.99 -33.64 20.45
N LEU A 344 22.66 -32.36 20.64
CA LEU A 344 22.69 -31.68 21.96
C LEU A 344 22.16 -30.24 21.84
N LEU A 345 20.85 -30.06 21.59
CA LEU A 345 20.04 -28.89 22.01
C LEU A 345 18.57 -29.07 21.55
N TRP A 346 17.94 -30.21 21.87
CA TRP A 346 16.65 -30.62 21.27
C TRP A 346 15.46 -30.64 22.23
N LEU A 347 15.37 -29.71 23.20
CA LEU A 347 14.27 -29.72 24.19
C LEU A 347 13.53 -28.39 24.41
N THR A 348 13.61 -27.40 23.51
CA THR A 348 12.85 -26.14 23.67
C THR A 348 11.94 -25.76 22.50
N LEU A 349 11.95 -26.49 21.37
CA LEU A 349 10.99 -26.26 20.27
C LEU A 349 9.89 -27.32 20.14
N ALA A 350 9.96 -28.43 20.89
CA ALA A 350 8.91 -29.44 20.94
C ALA A 350 7.78 -29.13 21.95
N GLY A 351 8.00 -28.18 22.88
CA GLY A 351 7.04 -27.83 23.95
C GLY A 351 5.79 -27.04 23.53
N CYS A 352 5.63 -26.76 22.22
CA CYS A 352 4.39 -26.19 21.67
C CYS A 352 3.60 -27.18 20.80
N VAL A 353 4.01 -28.46 20.73
CA VAL A 353 3.38 -29.47 19.87
C VAL A 353 2.81 -30.60 20.72
N THR A 354 1.90 -30.27 21.64
CA THR A 354 0.89 -31.23 22.14
C THR A 354 -0.32 -30.44 22.64
N ASP A 355 -1.19 -30.05 21.71
CA ASP A 355 -2.59 -29.77 22.02
C ASP A 355 -3.44 -30.58 21.01
N PRO A 356 -4.26 -31.55 21.46
CA PRO A 356 -5.11 -32.36 20.59
C PRO A 356 -6.27 -31.57 19.94
N GLY A 357 -6.45 -30.28 20.24
CA GLY A 357 -7.55 -29.46 19.72
C GLY A 357 -7.44 -28.99 18.25
N TYR A 358 -6.39 -29.33 17.52
CA TYR A 358 -6.15 -28.78 16.16
C TYR A 358 -6.88 -29.52 15.02
N ARG A 359 -7.96 -30.27 15.31
CA ARG A 359 -8.68 -31.08 14.30
C ARG A 359 -10.14 -30.72 14.06
N GLU A 360 -10.71 -29.76 14.77
CA GLU A 360 -12.08 -29.29 14.55
C GLU A 360 -12.11 -27.78 14.32
N GLY A 361 -11.98 -27.42 13.06
CA GLY A 361 -12.02 -26.05 12.55
C GLY A 361 -11.75 -26.02 11.05
N ILE A 362 -12.19 -27.08 10.37
CA ILE A 362 -12.04 -27.30 8.93
C ILE A 362 -13.47 -27.37 8.42
N ASN A 363 -13.99 -26.22 8.00
CA ASN A 363 -15.14 -25.98 7.12
C ASN A 363 -15.74 -24.60 7.46
N ASP A 364 -15.07 -23.51 7.03
CA ASP A 364 -15.68 -22.18 6.75
C ASP A 364 -14.65 -21.11 6.35
N PHE A 365 -13.66 -21.46 5.53
CA PHE A 365 -12.70 -20.47 5.00
C PHE A 365 -12.58 -20.57 3.47
N ALA A 366 -13.70 -20.26 2.82
CA ALA A 366 -13.78 -19.97 1.39
C ALA A 366 -14.66 -18.73 1.15
N ALA A 367 -14.45 -17.65 1.90
CA ALA A 367 -15.01 -16.32 1.59
C ALA A 367 -14.45 -15.24 2.55
N MET A 368 -13.22 -14.76 2.33
CA MET A 368 -12.76 -13.51 2.94
C MET A 368 -11.48 -13.00 2.27
N GLY A 369 -11.63 -12.57 1.02
CA GLY A 369 -10.68 -11.65 0.38
C GLY A 369 -10.88 -10.23 0.90
N ALA A 370 -9.77 -9.48 0.94
CA ALA A 370 -9.66 -8.06 1.29
C ALA A 370 -9.69 -7.72 2.81
N ARG A 371 -8.49 -7.67 3.41
CA ARG A 371 -8.20 -6.76 4.53
C ARG A 371 -6.88 -6.04 4.32
N LYS A 372 -7.01 -4.70 4.33
CA LYS A 372 -5.95 -3.68 4.34
C LYS A 372 -5.17 -3.71 5.66
N SER A 373 -3.85 -3.57 5.57
CA SER A 373 -2.99 -2.96 6.58
C SER A 373 -1.63 -2.74 5.91
N GLY A 374 -1.09 -1.54 5.80
CA GLY A 374 -0.98 -0.56 6.86
C GLY A 374 0.51 -0.33 7.09
N ALA A 375 1.04 0.63 6.33
CA ALA A 375 2.30 1.34 6.53
C ALA A 375 2.21 2.14 7.86
N ASP A 376 3.24 2.56 8.61
CA ASP A 376 4.65 2.90 8.42
C ASP A 376 5.35 2.99 9.80
N ASP A 377 6.68 3.00 9.87
CA ASP A 377 7.41 3.70 10.95
C ASP A 377 8.69 4.38 10.42
N PRO A 378 8.70 5.72 10.28
CA PRO A 378 9.92 6.50 10.07
C PRO A 378 10.05 7.59 11.15
N LEU A 379 11.20 7.63 11.82
CA LEU A 379 11.58 8.78 12.65
C LEU A 379 12.97 9.26 12.29
N PHE A 380 13.06 10.58 12.18
CA PHE A 380 14.21 11.45 11.91
C PHE A 380 14.56 11.68 10.44
N ASN A 381 13.89 12.67 9.84
CA ASN A 381 14.66 13.81 9.36
C ASN A 381 13.86 15.11 9.49
N VAL A 382 14.44 16.07 10.20
CA VAL A 382 13.90 17.41 10.43
C VAL A 382 14.64 18.32 9.46
N ASP A 383 13.96 18.87 8.45
CA ASP A 383 14.42 20.06 7.73
C ASP A 383 13.27 20.79 7.02
N ASN A 384 13.01 22.02 7.49
CA ASN A 384 12.63 23.23 6.75
C ASN A 384 11.50 23.22 5.69
N ALA A 385 10.48 22.36 5.82
CA ALA A 385 9.28 22.43 4.97
C ALA A 385 8.08 23.19 5.57
N PHE A 386 8.10 23.50 6.87
CA PHE A 386 6.88 23.92 7.58
C PHE A 386 6.35 25.31 7.19
N VAL A 387 7.20 26.21 6.69
CA VAL A 387 6.80 27.58 6.30
C VAL A 387 6.56 27.72 4.80
N ALA A 388 7.04 26.79 3.96
CA ALA A 388 7.03 26.95 2.50
C ALA A 388 5.92 26.16 1.78
N GLN A 389 5.18 25.30 2.47
CA GLN A 389 4.22 24.39 1.84
C GLN A 389 2.77 24.56 2.31
N ALA A 390 2.38 25.80 2.59
CA ALA A 390 1.01 26.14 2.96
C ALA A 390 -0.03 25.99 1.82
N VAL A 391 0.29 25.47 0.63
CA VAL A 391 -0.64 25.53 -0.53
C VAL A 391 -0.87 24.22 -1.32
N LYS A 392 -0.20 23.08 -1.08
CA LYS A 392 -0.39 21.92 -1.97
C LYS A 392 -0.56 20.57 -1.29
N ALA A 393 -1.69 20.44 -0.59
CA ALA A 393 -2.37 19.16 -0.40
C ALA A 393 -3.88 19.37 -0.15
N GLN A 394 -4.54 20.26 -0.90
CA GLN A 394 -5.99 20.18 -1.01
C GLN A 394 -6.31 19.09 -2.03
N ARG A 395 -7.20 18.18 -1.66
CA ARG A 395 -8.02 17.43 -2.63
C ARG A 395 -8.73 18.48 -3.48
N THR A 396 -8.17 18.81 -4.64
CA THR A 396 -8.54 20.04 -5.35
C THR A 396 -10.00 19.98 -5.77
N LEU A 397 -10.81 20.89 -5.19
CA LEU A 397 -12.11 21.24 -5.73
C LEU A 397 -11.92 21.60 -7.21
N ALA A 398 -12.89 21.23 -8.05
CA ALA A 398 -12.80 21.52 -9.46
C ALA A 398 -12.75 23.04 -9.67
N SER A 399 -11.82 23.50 -10.51
CA SER A 399 -11.80 24.88 -10.98
C SER A 399 -13.01 25.16 -11.87
N GLU A 400 -13.40 26.43 -12.00
CA GLU A 400 -14.52 26.84 -12.86
C GLU A 400 -14.37 26.33 -14.30
N ASP A 401 -13.14 26.35 -14.84
CA ASP A 401 -12.84 25.82 -16.19
C ASP A 401 -13.12 24.32 -16.32
N GLN A 402 -12.84 23.54 -15.27
CA GLN A 402 -13.11 22.10 -15.25
C GLN A 402 -14.61 21.81 -15.16
N LEU A 403 -15.37 22.61 -14.42
CA LEU A 403 -16.83 22.48 -14.32
C LEU A 403 -17.53 22.92 -15.61
N ASN A 404 -16.99 23.93 -16.29
CA ASN A 404 -17.47 24.37 -17.60
C ASN A 404 -17.23 23.29 -18.65
N ALA A 405 -16.01 22.73 -18.74
CA ALA A 405 -15.72 21.62 -19.65
C ALA A 405 -16.59 20.38 -19.37
N PHE A 406 -16.84 20.09 -18.09
CA PHE A 406 -17.76 19.01 -17.68
C PHE A 406 -19.22 19.28 -18.11
N SER A 407 -19.62 20.56 -18.17
CA SER A 407 -20.98 20.98 -18.54
C SER A 407 -21.19 21.13 -20.05
N GLU A 408 -20.15 21.47 -20.81
CA GLU A 408 -20.15 21.51 -22.29
C GLU A 408 -20.33 20.12 -22.90
N ALA A 409 -19.92 19.09 -22.16
CA ALA A 409 -20.12 17.71 -22.55
C ALA A 409 -21.62 17.28 -22.49
N VAL A 410 -22.52 18.12 -21.97
CA VAL A 410 -23.96 17.87 -21.93
C VAL A 410 -24.66 18.67 -23.04
N PRO A 411 -25.45 18.02 -23.92
CA PRO A 411 -26.22 18.74 -24.94
C PRO A 411 -27.12 19.82 -24.33
N GLU A 412 -27.18 21.01 -24.96
CA GLU A 412 -28.04 22.11 -24.50
C GLU A 412 -29.54 21.81 -24.66
N ALA A 413 -29.87 21.01 -25.68
CA ALA A 413 -31.25 20.59 -25.93
C ALA A 413 -31.52 19.23 -25.31
N TYR A 414 -32.72 19.08 -24.74
CA TYR A 414 -33.21 17.79 -24.27
C TYR A 414 -33.28 16.78 -25.41
N LEU A 415 -32.68 15.61 -25.19
CA LEU A 415 -32.72 14.51 -26.13
C LEU A 415 -33.77 13.49 -25.70
N ILE A 416 -34.72 13.23 -26.58
CA ILE A 416 -35.81 12.27 -26.36
C ILE A 416 -35.22 10.87 -26.20
N GLY A 417 -35.72 10.13 -25.22
CA GLY A 417 -35.37 8.73 -25.06
C GLY A 417 -36.44 7.86 -24.40
N PRO A 418 -36.11 6.59 -24.15
CA PRO A 418 -37.10 5.59 -23.72
C PRO A 418 -37.87 5.99 -22.47
N GLY A 419 -39.19 5.83 -22.52
CA GLY A 419 -40.10 6.16 -21.43
C GLY A 419 -40.67 7.58 -21.47
N ASP A 420 -40.13 8.50 -22.26
CA ASP A 420 -40.71 9.84 -22.42
C ASP A 420 -42.12 9.76 -23.02
N VAL A 421 -42.97 10.72 -22.66
CA VAL A 421 -44.31 10.86 -23.25
C VAL A 421 -44.32 12.09 -24.12
N LEU A 422 -44.68 11.91 -25.39
CA LEU A 422 -44.74 12.97 -26.40
C LEU A 422 -46.19 13.27 -26.75
N GLU A 423 -46.47 14.54 -27.00
CA GLU A 423 -47.69 15.04 -27.61
C GLU A 423 -47.35 15.55 -29.02
N ILE A 424 -48.12 15.12 -30.02
CA ILE A 424 -47.93 15.49 -31.42
C ILE A 424 -49.23 16.11 -31.91
N LEU A 425 -49.20 17.42 -32.17
CA LEU A 425 -50.34 18.18 -32.64
C LEU A 425 -50.15 18.54 -34.11
N VAL A 426 -51.15 18.25 -34.92
CA VAL A 426 -51.21 18.65 -36.33
C VAL A 426 -52.39 19.61 -36.48
N ARG A 427 -52.12 20.83 -36.94
CA ARG A 427 -53.13 21.89 -37.03
C ARG A 427 -54.30 21.43 -37.89
N GLU A 428 -55.53 21.70 -37.42
CA GLU A 428 -56.80 21.33 -38.08
C GLU A 428 -57.00 19.82 -38.34
N ARG A 429 -56.15 18.96 -37.77
CA ARG A 429 -56.15 17.50 -38.02
C ARG A 429 -56.12 16.69 -36.73
N PRO A 430 -57.25 16.61 -36.01
CA PRO A 430 -57.36 15.80 -34.79
C PRO A 430 -57.27 14.29 -35.06
N ASP A 431 -57.47 13.86 -36.32
CA ASP A 431 -57.37 12.46 -36.76
C ASP A 431 -55.92 11.94 -36.84
N ILE A 432 -54.95 12.84 -36.98
CA ILE A 432 -53.51 12.52 -37.00
C ILE A 432 -52.84 12.89 -35.67
N SER A 433 -53.37 13.90 -34.98
CA SER A 433 -52.83 14.38 -33.70
C SER A 433 -52.87 13.28 -32.64
N VAL A 434 -51.76 13.09 -31.93
CA VAL A 434 -51.62 12.12 -30.85
C VAL A 434 -51.38 12.87 -29.55
N LYS A 435 -52.38 12.85 -28.66
CA LYS A 435 -52.30 13.57 -27.38
C LYS A 435 -51.20 13.04 -26.46
N GLU A 436 -51.03 11.71 -26.42
CA GLU A 436 -49.98 11.08 -25.62
C GLU A 436 -49.46 9.83 -26.36
N THR A 437 -48.15 9.77 -26.61
CA THR A 437 -47.46 8.59 -27.08
C THR A 437 -46.19 8.37 -26.28
N THR A 438 -45.99 7.15 -25.77
CA THR A 438 -44.79 6.83 -24.97
C THR A 438 -43.70 6.28 -25.87
N VAL A 439 -42.46 6.74 -25.66
CA VAL A 439 -41.29 6.21 -26.34
C VAL A 439 -41.01 4.80 -25.84
N SER A 440 -41.08 3.84 -26.77
CA SER A 440 -40.85 2.42 -26.47
C SER A 440 -39.40 2.16 -26.00
N PRO A 441 -39.13 1.02 -25.32
CA PRO A 441 -37.78 0.66 -24.88
C PRO A 441 -36.75 0.54 -26.01
N ASP A 442 -37.20 0.22 -27.22
CA ASP A 442 -36.38 0.20 -28.44
C ASP A 442 -36.07 1.61 -28.98
N GLY A 443 -36.71 2.64 -28.40
CA GLY A 443 -36.53 4.04 -28.72
C GLY A 443 -37.43 4.56 -29.84
N THR A 444 -38.51 3.83 -30.16
CA THR A 444 -39.42 4.21 -31.25
C THR A 444 -40.78 4.72 -30.76
N ILE A 445 -41.46 5.48 -31.63
CA ILE A 445 -42.87 5.90 -31.47
C ILE A 445 -43.67 5.56 -32.72
N SER A 446 -44.98 5.39 -32.56
CA SER A 446 -45.92 5.22 -33.68
C SER A 446 -46.73 6.50 -33.88
N VAL A 447 -46.73 7.01 -35.11
CA VAL A 447 -47.49 8.21 -35.50
C VAL A 447 -48.46 7.85 -36.64
N PRO A 448 -49.78 8.12 -36.53
CA PRO A 448 -50.76 7.85 -37.58
C PRO A 448 -50.33 8.44 -38.93
N GLN A 449 -50.56 7.72 -40.03
CA GLN A 449 -50.18 8.08 -41.41
C GLN A 449 -48.68 8.22 -41.70
N VAL A 450 -47.83 8.31 -40.67
CA VAL A 450 -46.37 8.45 -40.78
C VAL A 450 -45.63 7.14 -40.49
N GLY A 451 -46.21 6.29 -39.62
CA GLY A 451 -45.66 4.99 -39.22
C GLY A 451 -44.74 5.06 -38.01
N ILE A 452 -43.86 4.06 -37.88
CA ILE A 452 -42.91 3.95 -36.77
C ILE A 452 -41.70 4.86 -37.04
N LEU A 453 -41.29 5.63 -36.03
CA LEU A 453 -40.15 6.55 -36.07
C LEU A 453 -39.18 6.28 -34.92
N ASP A 454 -37.88 6.24 -35.21
CA ASP A 454 -36.81 6.25 -34.20
C ASP A 454 -36.60 7.68 -33.70
N VAL A 455 -36.73 7.86 -32.39
CA VAL A 455 -36.64 9.17 -31.72
C VAL A 455 -35.44 9.27 -30.77
N ARG A 456 -34.62 8.23 -30.67
CA ARG A 456 -33.46 8.23 -29.75
C ARG A 456 -32.49 9.34 -30.10
N GLY A 457 -32.13 10.12 -29.08
CA GLY A 457 -31.10 11.14 -29.22
C GLY A 457 -31.52 12.31 -30.12
N ARG A 458 -32.82 12.45 -30.43
CA ARG A 458 -33.37 13.56 -31.22
C ARG A 458 -34.00 14.61 -30.32
N THR A 459 -33.97 15.86 -30.76
CA THR A 459 -34.74 16.94 -30.13
C THR A 459 -36.18 16.97 -30.62
N ALA A 460 -37.07 17.62 -29.87
CA ALA A 460 -38.46 17.84 -30.30
C ALA A 460 -38.52 18.59 -31.65
N ALA A 461 -37.64 19.57 -31.88
CA ALA A 461 -37.58 20.33 -33.13
C ALA A 461 -37.16 19.47 -34.33
N GLU A 462 -36.15 18.61 -34.16
CA GLU A 462 -35.73 17.66 -35.19
C GLU A 462 -36.83 16.64 -35.52
N LEU A 463 -37.54 16.19 -34.49
CA LEU A 463 -38.68 15.30 -34.65
C LEU A 463 -39.85 15.98 -35.37
N THR A 464 -40.15 17.24 -35.04
CA THR A 464 -41.13 18.08 -35.76
C THR A 464 -40.78 18.19 -37.23
N ALA A 465 -39.53 18.54 -37.57
CA ALA A 465 -39.08 18.64 -38.96
C ALA A 465 -39.20 17.29 -39.69
N THR A 466 -38.87 16.19 -39.02
CA THR A 466 -38.98 14.84 -39.57
C THR A 466 -40.44 14.46 -39.88
N ILE A 467 -41.36 14.74 -38.95
CA ILE A 467 -42.79 14.41 -39.10
C ILE A 467 -43.43 15.31 -40.16
N SER A 468 -43.17 16.62 -40.13
CA SER A 468 -43.68 17.56 -41.14
C SER A 468 -43.21 17.18 -42.55
N GLY A 469 -41.93 16.85 -42.73
CA GLY A 469 -41.41 16.42 -44.03
C GLY A 469 -42.01 15.11 -44.56
N LYS A 470 -42.41 14.19 -43.66
CA LYS A 470 -43.14 12.97 -44.06
C LYS A 470 -44.60 13.25 -44.38
N LEU A 471 -45.27 14.11 -43.62
CA LEU A 471 -46.66 14.50 -43.85
C LEU A 471 -46.84 15.39 -45.09
N ALA A 472 -45.83 16.17 -45.47
CA ALA A 472 -45.87 17.04 -46.66
C ALA A 472 -46.00 16.27 -47.99
N ARG A 473 -45.76 14.95 -47.97
CA ARG A 473 -46.00 14.06 -49.12
C ARG A 473 -47.48 13.68 -49.27
N LEU A 474 -48.26 13.85 -48.22
CA LEU A 474 -49.65 13.39 -48.11
C LEU A 474 -50.64 14.55 -47.95
N TYR A 475 -50.17 15.71 -47.47
CA TYR A 475 -50.98 16.88 -47.16
C TYR A 475 -50.27 18.16 -47.58
N GLU A 476 -51.04 19.18 -47.96
CA GLU A 476 -50.55 20.51 -48.32
C GLU A 476 -50.29 21.32 -47.05
N GLU A 477 -49.09 21.89 -46.93
CA GLU A 477 -48.64 22.74 -45.79
C GLU A 477 -48.97 22.20 -44.37
N PRO A 478 -48.51 20.99 -43.99
CA PRO A 478 -48.79 20.44 -42.67
C PRO A 478 -47.98 21.15 -41.57
N GLU A 479 -48.68 21.91 -40.73
CA GLU A 479 -48.14 22.47 -39.50
C GLU A 479 -48.20 21.46 -38.36
N VAL A 480 -47.03 21.03 -37.90
CA VAL A 480 -46.85 20.02 -36.86
C VAL A 480 -46.12 20.64 -35.67
N THR A 481 -46.58 20.35 -34.47
CA THR A 481 -45.90 20.70 -33.23
C THR A 481 -45.70 19.45 -32.40
N VAL A 482 -44.48 19.23 -31.91
CA VAL A 482 -44.15 18.13 -31.02
C VAL A 482 -43.75 18.72 -29.67
N HIS A 483 -44.41 18.27 -28.62
CA HIS A 483 -44.10 18.62 -27.24
C HIS A 483 -43.75 17.37 -26.46
N VAL A 484 -42.77 17.45 -25.56
CA VAL A 484 -42.57 16.41 -24.56
C VAL A 484 -43.53 16.71 -23.41
N HIS A 485 -44.54 15.87 -23.25
CA HIS A 485 -45.58 16.01 -22.24
C HIS A 485 -45.09 15.54 -20.86
N ASP A 486 -44.32 14.44 -20.80
CA ASP A 486 -43.72 13.92 -19.57
C ASP A 486 -42.28 13.48 -19.82
N TYR A 487 -41.34 14.14 -19.15
CA TYR A 487 -39.90 13.89 -19.24
C TYR A 487 -39.52 12.79 -18.24
N ARG A 488 -39.43 11.54 -18.72
CA ARG A 488 -39.18 10.37 -17.85
C ARG A 488 -37.78 9.80 -18.02
N ASN A 489 -37.10 10.14 -19.11
CA ASN A 489 -35.82 9.55 -19.45
C ASN A 489 -34.63 10.25 -18.75
N HIS A 490 -34.69 11.56 -18.46
CA HIS A 490 -33.59 12.28 -17.79
C HIS A 490 -33.71 12.22 -16.27
N LYS A 491 -32.90 11.36 -15.67
CA LYS A 491 -32.87 11.10 -14.23
C LYS A 491 -31.44 11.01 -13.70
N VAL A 492 -31.24 11.33 -12.43
CA VAL A 492 -29.95 11.20 -11.72
C VAL A 492 -30.19 10.60 -10.34
N PHE A 493 -29.12 10.09 -9.73
CA PHE A 493 -29.16 9.55 -8.37
C PHE A 493 -28.53 10.55 -7.41
N VAL A 494 -29.25 10.99 -6.39
CA VAL A 494 -28.73 11.90 -5.35
C VAL A 494 -28.66 11.14 -4.03
N LEU A 495 -27.47 11.02 -3.46
CA LEU A 495 -27.16 10.16 -2.32
C LEU A 495 -26.33 10.89 -1.26
N GLY A 496 -26.32 10.36 -0.03
CA GLY A 496 -25.55 10.92 1.08
C GLY A 496 -26.33 11.95 1.91
N ARG A 497 -25.68 13.01 2.40
CA ARG A 497 -26.27 14.02 3.29
C ARG A 497 -27.22 14.97 2.56
N ILE A 498 -28.40 14.48 2.26
CA ILE A 498 -29.48 15.19 1.61
C ILE A 498 -30.80 14.80 2.29
N ALA A 499 -31.79 15.69 2.29
CA ALA A 499 -33.05 15.43 2.99
C ALA A 499 -33.78 14.18 2.45
N ASN A 500 -33.84 13.99 1.13
CA ASN A 500 -34.50 12.85 0.49
C ASN A 500 -33.54 12.17 -0.51
N PRO A 501 -32.68 11.23 -0.07
CA PRO A 501 -31.81 10.51 -0.97
C PRO A 501 -32.62 9.58 -1.89
N GLY A 502 -32.26 9.53 -3.17
CA GLY A 502 -32.96 8.70 -4.15
C GLY A 502 -32.84 9.19 -5.59
N LEU A 503 -33.78 8.73 -6.41
CA LEU A 503 -33.85 9.07 -7.84
C LEU A 503 -34.52 10.43 -8.04
N VAL A 504 -33.82 11.36 -8.68
CA VAL A 504 -34.35 12.67 -9.09
C VAL A 504 -34.59 12.68 -10.59
N LYS A 505 -35.74 13.17 -11.03
CA LYS A 505 -36.12 13.30 -12.44
C LYS A 505 -36.20 14.77 -12.82
N PHE A 506 -35.73 15.12 -14.01
CA PHE A 506 -35.76 16.49 -14.52
C PHE A 506 -36.82 16.65 -15.60
N GLY A 507 -37.44 17.83 -15.66
CA GLY A 507 -38.37 18.23 -16.73
C GLY A 507 -37.68 18.67 -18.04
N GLY A 508 -36.45 18.24 -18.27
CA GLY A 508 -35.55 18.78 -19.29
C GLY A 508 -34.08 18.56 -18.91
N THR A 509 -33.19 19.49 -19.25
CA THR A 509 -31.79 19.43 -18.82
C THR A 509 -31.65 19.78 -17.33
N GLY A 510 -31.04 18.89 -16.54
CA GLY A 510 -30.84 19.09 -15.11
C GLY A 510 -29.48 19.71 -14.72
N THR A 511 -29.46 20.50 -13.65
CA THR A 511 -28.23 21.00 -13.01
C THR A 511 -28.03 20.43 -11.61
N LEU A 512 -26.82 20.55 -11.05
CA LEU A 512 -26.54 20.14 -9.67
C LEU A 512 -27.45 20.83 -8.66
N LEU A 513 -27.63 22.15 -8.77
CA LEU A 513 -28.48 22.94 -7.87
C LEU A 513 -29.94 22.45 -7.91
N GLU A 514 -30.46 22.20 -9.10
CA GLU A 514 -31.82 21.67 -9.29
C GLU A 514 -31.95 20.26 -8.70
N ALA A 515 -30.94 19.40 -8.87
CA ALA A 515 -30.91 18.06 -8.28
C ALA A 515 -31.00 18.12 -6.75
N LEU A 516 -30.23 19.02 -6.13
CA LEU A 516 -30.23 19.21 -4.68
C LEU A 516 -31.57 19.77 -4.20
N ALA A 517 -32.17 20.70 -4.93
CA ALA A 517 -33.47 21.28 -4.59
C ALA A 517 -34.59 20.24 -4.66
N LEU A 518 -34.64 19.44 -5.72
CA LEU A 518 -35.63 18.36 -5.89
C LEU A 518 -35.45 17.24 -4.86
N ALA A 519 -34.22 16.99 -4.39
CA ALA A 519 -33.94 16.07 -3.30
C ALA A 519 -34.25 16.66 -1.90
N GLY A 520 -34.83 17.85 -1.82
CA GLY A 520 -35.26 18.49 -0.56
C GLY A 520 -34.17 19.28 0.17
N GLY A 521 -33.04 19.57 -0.49
CA GLY A 521 -31.95 20.37 0.05
C GLY A 521 -31.10 19.67 1.10
N LEU A 522 -30.04 20.34 1.54
CA LEU A 522 -29.18 19.87 2.62
C LEU A 522 -29.92 19.98 3.97
N PRO A 523 -29.83 18.97 4.86
CA PRO A 523 -30.51 19.01 6.15
C PRO A 523 -29.98 20.17 7.02
N THR A 524 -30.89 20.96 7.59
CA THR A 524 -30.59 22.11 8.47
C THR A 524 -30.37 21.65 9.91
N VAL A 525 -29.16 21.20 10.25
CA VAL A 525 -28.79 20.93 11.65
C VAL A 525 -27.79 22.00 12.11
N ALA A 526 -28.30 22.98 12.87
CA ALA A 526 -27.61 24.07 13.57
C ALA A 526 -26.68 25.01 12.75
N GLU A 527 -26.57 26.26 13.18
CA GLU A 527 -25.92 27.41 12.50
C GLU A 527 -24.38 27.33 12.33
N GLU A 528 -23.76 26.16 12.51
CA GLU A 528 -22.29 26.04 12.53
C GLU A 528 -21.77 25.47 11.18
N ALA A 529 -21.25 26.39 10.36
CA ALA A 529 -20.33 26.23 9.22
C ALA A 529 -20.51 24.98 8.32
N PHE A 530 -21.44 25.06 7.36
CA PHE A 530 -21.48 24.12 6.24
C PHE A 530 -20.25 24.31 5.34
N LEU A 531 -19.22 23.47 5.50
CA LEU A 531 -18.20 23.15 4.49
C LEU A 531 -18.67 21.91 3.73
N SER A 532 -19.68 22.06 2.88
CA SER A 532 -20.24 20.92 2.14
C SER A 532 -19.67 20.89 0.73
N ARG A 533 -19.22 19.72 0.28
CA ARG A 533 -18.79 19.47 -1.10
C ARG A 533 -19.67 18.38 -1.70
N ALA A 534 -19.88 18.40 -3.01
CA ALA A 534 -20.54 17.30 -3.72
C ALA A 534 -19.54 16.60 -4.63
N MET A 535 -19.69 15.29 -4.77
CA MET A 535 -18.98 14.49 -5.76
C MET A 535 -19.98 14.04 -6.83
N ILE A 536 -19.63 14.22 -8.10
CA ILE A 536 -20.46 13.77 -9.23
C ILE A 536 -19.69 12.68 -9.98
N PHE A 537 -20.32 11.52 -10.12
CA PHE A 537 -19.87 10.42 -10.97
C PHE A 537 -20.62 10.43 -12.29
N ARG A 538 -19.88 10.33 -13.39
CA ARG A 538 -20.39 10.22 -14.75
C ARG A 538 -19.76 9.02 -15.44
N GLY A 539 -20.57 7.99 -15.68
CA GLY A 539 -20.04 6.70 -16.16
C GLY A 539 -19.13 6.02 -15.13
N GLN A 540 -18.09 5.32 -15.60
CA GLN A 540 -17.16 4.54 -14.76
C GLN A 540 -15.82 5.25 -14.46
N GLU A 541 -15.53 6.37 -15.14
CA GLU A 541 -14.17 6.96 -15.16
C GLU A 541 -14.14 8.47 -14.85
N GLU A 542 -15.26 9.20 -14.94
CA GLU A 542 -15.29 10.64 -14.68
C GLU A 542 -15.86 10.96 -13.29
N VAL A 543 -15.05 11.60 -12.45
CA VAL A 543 -15.42 12.07 -11.11
C VAL A 543 -15.00 13.52 -10.92
N ILE A 544 -15.93 14.39 -10.51
CA ILE A 544 -15.64 15.79 -10.19
C ILE A 544 -16.10 16.16 -8.79
N TRP A 545 -15.36 17.07 -8.13
CA TRP A 545 -15.68 17.61 -6.82
C TRP A 545 -16.13 19.06 -6.94
N VAL A 546 -17.31 19.36 -6.42
CA VAL A 546 -17.96 20.66 -6.48
C VAL A 546 -18.04 21.26 -5.08
N ASP A 547 -17.69 22.53 -4.97
CA ASP A 547 -17.85 23.29 -3.73
C ASP A 547 -19.31 23.75 -3.58
N LEU A 548 -20.05 23.18 -2.61
CA LEU A 548 -21.44 23.57 -2.39
C LEU A 548 -21.56 24.86 -1.58
N ARG A 549 -20.51 25.31 -0.90
CA ARG A 549 -20.52 26.61 -0.23
C ARG A 549 -20.55 27.73 -1.27
N GLU A 550 -19.64 27.67 -2.24
CA GLU A 550 -19.61 28.66 -3.32
C GLU A 550 -20.92 28.67 -4.09
N LEU A 551 -21.48 27.49 -4.39
CA LEU A 551 -22.76 27.37 -5.10
C LEU A 551 -23.96 27.88 -4.29
N LEU A 552 -24.13 27.44 -3.03
CA LEU A 552 -25.36 27.64 -2.27
C LEU A 552 -25.35 28.89 -1.38
N GLN A 553 -24.19 29.26 -0.82
CA GLN A 553 -24.07 30.40 0.10
C GLN A 553 -23.63 31.67 -0.63
N ASN A 554 -22.58 31.57 -1.45
CA ASN A 554 -22.06 32.72 -2.20
C ASN A 554 -22.81 32.96 -3.51
N GLY A 555 -23.65 32.01 -3.95
CA GLY A 555 -24.44 32.12 -5.16
C GLY A 555 -23.60 32.05 -6.45
N ASN A 556 -22.40 31.46 -6.40
CA ASN A 556 -21.54 31.31 -7.56
C ASN A 556 -22.09 30.20 -8.48
N LEU A 557 -22.83 30.61 -9.51
CA LEU A 557 -23.40 29.71 -10.51
C LEU A 557 -22.35 29.02 -11.39
N ALA A 558 -21.09 29.48 -11.42
CA ALA A 558 -20.01 28.76 -12.10
C ALA A 558 -19.74 27.39 -11.45
N MET A 559 -20.14 27.22 -10.19
CA MET A 559 -20.07 25.97 -9.45
C MET A 559 -21.30 25.06 -9.67
N ASN A 560 -22.15 25.37 -10.66
CA ASN A 560 -23.39 24.63 -10.94
C ASN A 560 -23.30 23.78 -12.23
N PRO A 561 -22.60 22.63 -12.23
CA PRO A 561 -22.44 21.85 -13.45
C PRO A 561 -23.75 21.25 -13.95
N ARG A 562 -23.84 21.08 -15.28
CA ARG A 562 -24.93 20.32 -15.92
C ARG A 562 -24.76 18.81 -15.70
N LEU A 563 -25.86 18.12 -15.44
CA LEU A 563 -25.88 16.68 -15.18
C LEU A 563 -26.38 15.91 -16.41
N ARG A 564 -25.70 14.80 -16.73
CA ARG A 564 -26.13 13.83 -17.74
C ARG A 564 -27.12 12.84 -17.13
N ASN A 565 -27.85 12.19 -18.03
CA ASN A 565 -28.72 11.09 -17.64
C ASN A 565 -27.91 9.97 -16.96
N ASN A 566 -28.39 9.52 -15.80
CA ASN A 566 -27.79 8.53 -14.89
C ASN A 566 -26.50 8.97 -14.18
N ASP A 567 -26.18 10.27 -14.11
CA ASP A 567 -25.12 10.75 -13.20
C ASP A 567 -25.48 10.44 -11.73
N ILE A 568 -24.46 10.22 -10.90
CA ILE A 568 -24.61 9.99 -9.45
C ILE A 568 -24.00 11.17 -8.70
N VAL A 569 -24.82 11.88 -7.93
CA VAL A 569 -24.41 12.95 -7.03
C VAL A 569 -24.33 12.40 -5.61
N PHE A 570 -23.17 12.52 -4.97
CA PHE A 570 -22.96 12.07 -3.60
C PHE A 570 -22.50 13.22 -2.71
N ILE A 571 -23.23 13.49 -1.63
CA ILE A 571 -22.88 14.51 -0.62
C ILE A 571 -22.40 13.79 0.66
N PRO A 572 -21.16 14.00 1.13
CA PRO A 572 -20.72 13.44 2.40
C PRO A 572 -21.44 14.09 3.59
N GLU A 573 -21.68 13.30 4.64
CA GLU A 573 -22.09 13.82 5.94
C GLU A 573 -20.93 14.60 6.57
N SER A 574 -21.23 15.79 7.09
CA SER A 574 -20.34 16.90 7.47
C SER A 574 -18.96 16.50 8.00
N ASP A 575 -17.91 17.20 7.54
CA ASP A 575 -16.58 17.14 8.13
C ASP A 575 -16.65 17.71 9.57
N ASP A 576 -16.66 16.86 10.60
CA ASP A 576 -16.36 17.23 11.99
C ASP A 576 -14.89 17.67 12.05
N GLU A 577 -14.63 18.91 11.63
CA GLU A 577 -13.27 19.43 11.63
C GLU A 577 -12.83 19.69 13.08
N LEU A 578 -12.08 18.75 13.65
CA LEU A 578 -11.71 18.73 15.07
C LEU A 578 -10.21 18.94 15.23
N VAL A 579 -9.83 19.83 16.13
CA VAL A 579 -8.46 19.92 16.62
C VAL A 579 -8.39 19.23 17.97
N TYR A 580 -7.34 18.46 18.21
CA TYR A 580 -7.17 17.76 19.46
C TYR A 580 -6.09 18.41 20.31
N VAL A 581 -6.44 18.91 21.48
CA VAL A 581 -5.47 19.50 22.42
C VAL A 581 -5.17 18.49 23.53
N MET A 582 -3.90 18.13 23.67
CA MET A 582 -3.45 17.01 24.49
C MET A 582 -2.21 17.35 25.31
N GLY A 583 -1.94 16.56 26.36
CA GLY A 583 -0.81 16.78 27.27
C GLY A 583 -1.17 17.61 28.49
N GLU A 584 -0.22 18.40 29.00
CA GLU A 584 -0.31 19.15 30.26
C GLU A 584 -1.13 20.44 30.15
N VAL A 585 -2.42 20.29 29.84
CA VAL A 585 -3.45 21.33 29.89
C VAL A 585 -4.53 20.93 30.89
N LYS A 586 -5.31 21.88 31.41
CA LYS A 586 -6.31 21.57 32.46
C LYS A 586 -7.41 20.62 31.98
N SER A 587 -7.86 20.78 30.74
CA SER A 587 -8.94 20.00 30.14
C SER A 587 -8.53 19.52 28.74
N PRO A 588 -7.74 18.43 28.64
CA PRO A 588 -7.34 17.85 27.35
C PRO A 588 -8.56 17.22 26.64
N GLY A 589 -8.64 17.37 25.32
CA GLY A 589 -9.78 16.87 24.54
C GLY A 589 -9.90 17.49 23.16
N ALA A 590 -10.95 17.11 22.43
CA ALA A 590 -11.27 17.69 21.14
C ALA A 590 -11.84 19.10 21.31
N VAL A 591 -11.27 20.05 20.57
CA VAL A 591 -11.71 21.44 20.47
C VAL A 591 -12.25 21.64 19.06
N LYS A 592 -13.50 22.10 18.97
CA LYS A 592 -14.14 22.36 17.69
C LYS A 592 -13.38 23.45 16.94
N LEU A 593 -12.97 23.18 15.70
CA LEU A 593 -12.31 24.17 14.86
C LEU A 593 -13.35 25.22 14.44
N LYS A 594 -13.37 26.35 15.14
CA LYS A 594 -14.07 27.56 14.68
C LYS A 594 -13.20 28.26 13.64
N THR A 595 -13.80 29.00 12.72
CA THR A 595 -13.08 29.77 11.70
C THR A 595 -12.00 30.62 12.38
N GLU A 596 -10.74 30.39 11.99
CA GLU A 596 -9.53 31.06 12.50
C GLU A 596 -9.07 30.71 13.94
N LEU A 597 -9.19 29.45 14.36
CA LEU A 597 -8.63 28.99 15.64
C LEU A 597 -7.09 28.83 15.60
N SER A 598 -6.37 29.54 16.47
CA SER A 598 -4.91 29.44 16.62
C SER A 598 -4.46 28.40 17.66
N VAL A 599 -3.18 28.02 17.64
CA VAL A 599 -2.57 27.12 18.65
C VAL A 599 -2.81 27.65 20.06
N LEU A 600 -2.63 28.96 20.28
CA LEU A 600 -2.89 29.59 21.56
C LEU A 600 -4.37 29.49 21.95
N ASP A 601 -5.28 29.84 21.04
CA ASP A 601 -6.72 29.82 21.31
C ASP A 601 -7.18 28.41 21.70
N ALA A 602 -6.65 27.39 21.03
CA ALA A 602 -6.93 25.99 21.35
C ALA A 602 -6.43 25.60 22.75
N VAL A 603 -5.20 25.97 23.14
CA VAL A 603 -4.67 25.70 24.48
C VAL A 603 -5.47 26.44 25.57
N MET A 604 -5.90 27.67 25.29
CA MET A 604 -6.72 28.46 26.22
C MET A 604 -8.15 27.91 26.33
N ALA A 605 -8.73 27.47 25.22
CA ALA A 605 -10.03 26.79 25.20
C ALA A 605 -10.01 25.48 26.01
N SER A 606 -8.85 24.81 26.08
CA SER A 606 -8.59 23.65 26.96
C SER A 606 -8.29 24.02 28.42
N GLY A 607 -8.59 25.25 28.85
CA GLY A 607 -8.42 25.72 30.23
C GLY A 607 -7.01 26.21 30.58
N GLY A 608 -6.11 26.27 29.60
CA GLY A 608 -4.72 26.69 29.73
C GLY A 608 -3.78 25.59 30.25
N PRO A 609 -2.45 25.83 30.22
CA PRO A 609 -1.45 24.88 30.67
C PRO A 609 -1.52 24.64 32.20
N THR A 610 -1.17 23.43 32.64
CA THR A 610 -1.04 23.08 34.06
C THR A 610 0.26 23.66 34.66
N LYS A 611 0.43 23.56 35.99
CA LYS A 611 1.64 24.08 36.66
C LYS A 611 2.92 23.31 36.30
N ASP A 612 2.76 22.05 35.89
CA ASP A 612 3.86 21.16 35.53
C ASP A 612 4.19 21.22 34.03
N ALA A 613 3.37 21.94 33.25
CA ALA A 613 3.55 22.11 31.81
C ALA A 613 4.84 22.86 31.46
N LYS A 614 5.61 22.30 30.52
CA LYS A 614 6.75 22.96 29.87
C LYS A 614 6.31 23.64 28.58
N ILE A 615 5.70 24.81 28.74
CA ILE A 615 5.12 25.62 27.65
C ILE A 615 6.12 26.04 26.55
N ALA A 616 7.43 26.07 26.83
CA ALA A 616 8.47 26.26 25.80
C ALA A 616 8.63 25.08 24.83
N LYS A 617 7.94 23.96 25.10
CA LYS A 617 8.01 22.69 24.35
C LYS A 617 6.60 22.20 24.02
N THR A 618 5.84 23.05 23.34
CA THR A 618 4.56 22.70 22.72
C THR A 618 4.81 22.22 21.30
N TYR A 619 3.99 21.31 20.79
CA TYR A 619 4.10 20.80 19.43
C TYR A 619 2.77 20.90 18.72
N LEU A 620 2.80 21.41 17.49
CA LEU A 620 1.71 21.27 16.53
C LEU A 620 2.02 20.07 15.65
N ILE A 621 1.12 19.10 15.63
CA ILE A 621 1.22 17.89 14.83
C ILE A 621 0.11 17.97 13.78
N ARG A 622 0.50 18.09 12.52
CA ARG A 622 -0.41 18.19 11.38
C ARG A 622 -0.23 16.99 10.47
N TYR A 623 -1.31 16.31 10.10
CA TYR A 623 -1.25 15.14 9.23
C TYR A 623 -1.56 15.54 7.78
N GLU A 624 -0.58 15.46 6.88
CA GLU A 624 -0.76 15.73 5.44
C GLU A 624 -0.14 14.61 4.58
N ASN A 625 -0.87 14.14 3.56
CA ASN A 625 -0.42 13.11 2.61
C ASN A 625 0.16 11.84 3.29
N GLY A 626 -0.40 11.45 4.45
CA GLY A 626 0.05 10.28 5.21
C GLY A 626 1.31 10.49 6.05
N ARG A 627 1.84 11.73 6.13
CA ARG A 627 2.96 12.10 7.00
C ARG A 627 2.49 13.06 8.10
N GLY A 628 2.87 12.78 9.35
CA GLY A 628 2.68 13.71 10.48
C GLY A 628 3.82 14.74 10.50
N LEU A 629 3.52 15.96 10.09
CA LEU A 629 4.40 17.11 10.24
C LEU A 629 4.35 17.58 11.69
N VAL A 630 5.47 17.47 12.41
CA VAL A 630 5.58 17.91 13.81
C VAL A 630 6.39 19.21 13.87
N GLN A 631 5.74 20.29 14.28
CA GLN A 631 6.37 21.59 14.46
C GLN A 631 6.48 21.94 15.94
N PRO A 632 7.69 22.15 16.48
CA PRO A 632 7.85 22.71 17.81
C PRO A 632 7.44 24.19 17.87
N ILE A 633 6.76 24.56 18.96
CA ILE A 633 6.24 25.89 19.27
C ILE A 633 6.66 26.25 20.70
N ASP A 634 7.28 27.42 20.86
CA ASP A 634 7.68 27.96 22.16
C ASP A 634 6.62 28.93 22.69
N LEU A 635 5.63 28.42 23.43
CA LEU A 635 4.59 29.24 24.06
C LEU A 635 5.10 30.02 25.28
N GLU A 636 6.30 29.74 25.80
CA GLU A 636 6.88 30.53 26.90
C GLU A 636 7.25 31.94 26.46
N ARG A 637 7.77 32.06 25.23
CA ARG A 637 8.06 33.37 24.61
C ARG A 637 6.80 34.19 24.41
N PHE A 638 5.68 33.53 24.10
CA PHE A 638 4.40 34.18 24.00
C PHE A 638 3.93 34.72 25.37
N VAL A 639 3.83 33.87 26.39
CA VAL A 639 3.30 34.25 27.72
C VAL A 639 4.19 35.27 28.45
N ARG A 640 5.51 35.21 28.26
CA ARG A 640 6.46 36.09 28.98
C ARG A 640 6.93 37.31 28.19
N ARG A 641 6.88 37.29 26.85
CA ARG A 641 7.44 38.34 25.97
C ARG A 641 6.47 38.85 24.89
N ALA A 642 5.23 38.35 24.86
CA ALA A 642 4.21 38.71 23.88
C ALA A 642 4.63 38.50 22.40
N ASP A 643 5.49 37.52 22.15
CA ASP A 643 5.94 37.18 20.78
C ASP A 643 4.99 36.17 20.13
N LEU A 644 4.19 36.62 19.16
CA LEU A 644 3.16 35.85 18.44
C LEU A 644 3.68 35.16 17.17
N ARG A 645 4.98 35.24 16.85
CA ARG A 645 5.51 34.74 15.56
C ARG A 645 5.36 33.23 15.34
N GLN A 646 5.09 32.46 16.39
CA GLN A 646 4.90 31.00 16.32
C GLN A 646 3.47 30.58 16.67
N ASP A 647 2.51 31.51 16.68
CA ASP A 647 1.11 31.21 16.91
C ASP A 647 0.41 30.88 15.58
N TYR A 648 0.47 29.61 15.20
CA TYR A 648 -0.03 29.13 13.91
C TYR A 648 -1.54 28.89 13.92
N LEU A 649 -2.21 29.12 12.79
CA LEU A 649 -3.60 28.72 12.58
C LEU A 649 -3.70 27.21 12.41
N LEU A 650 -4.73 26.63 13.03
CA LEU A 650 -4.99 25.21 13.06
C LEU A 650 -5.89 24.76 11.89
N ARG A 651 -5.73 23.50 11.50
CA ARG A 651 -6.51 22.80 10.47
C ARG A 651 -7.20 21.60 11.09
N ASP A 652 -8.20 21.07 10.38
CA ASP A 652 -8.84 19.82 10.77
C ASP A 652 -7.81 18.70 11.01
N GLY A 653 -8.02 17.95 12.09
CA GLY A 653 -7.19 16.83 12.49
C GLY A 653 -5.84 17.22 13.09
N ASP A 654 -5.55 18.51 13.24
CA ASP A 654 -4.35 18.97 13.93
C ASP A 654 -4.38 18.57 15.41
N ILE A 655 -3.21 18.20 15.93
CA ILE A 655 -3.04 17.86 17.34
C ILE A 655 -2.06 18.85 17.96
N VAL A 656 -2.51 19.58 18.98
CA VAL A 656 -1.66 20.46 19.78
C VAL A 656 -1.28 19.72 21.05
N TYR A 657 0.01 19.46 21.24
CA TYR A 657 0.51 18.69 22.38
C TYR A 657 1.42 19.54 23.28
N VAL A 658 1.07 19.68 24.56
CA VAL A 658 1.83 20.44 25.58
C VAL A 658 2.58 19.47 26.50
N SER A 659 3.91 19.55 26.54
CA SER A 659 4.76 18.55 27.20
C SER A 659 5.01 18.78 28.71
N GLU A 660 5.23 17.70 29.47
CA GLU A 660 5.68 17.71 30.87
C GLU A 660 7.21 17.60 31.09
N ARG A 661 8.02 17.15 30.10
CA ARG A 661 9.45 16.79 30.34
C ARG A 661 10.44 17.22 29.22
N PRO A 662 11.75 17.40 29.52
CA PRO A 662 12.78 17.64 28.51
C PRO A 662 13.14 16.33 27.76
N LEU A 663 13.18 16.40 26.42
CA LEU A 663 13.02 15.29 25.47
C LEU A 663 14.15 14.25 25.37
N ALA A 664 13.75 12.97 25.35
CA ALA A 664 14.30 11.93 24.47
C ALA A 664 13.22 11.17 23.67
N ASP A 665 11.93 11.26 24.05
CA ASP A 665 10.90 10.31 23.60
C ASP A 665 9.68 10.98 22.92
N ILE A 666 9.87 11.56 21.73
CA ILE A 666 8.75 11.95 20.86
C ILE A 666 8.03 10.71 20.28
N ASN A 667 8.76 9.60 20.08
CA ASN A 667 8.20 8.33 19.59
C ASN A 667 7.17 7.75 20.55
N TYR A 668 7.40 7.93 21.85
CA TYR A 668 6.53 7.38 22.89
C TYR A 668 5.16 8.06 22.88
N LEU A 669 5.10 9.38 22.70
CA LEU A 669 3.85 10.13 22.67
C LEU A 669 3.01 9.88 21.41
N ILE A 670 3.66 9.80 20.25
CA ILE A 670 2.99 9.44 18.99
C ILE A 670 2.42 8.01 19.07
N SER A 671 3.16 7.08 19.68
CA SER A 671 2.70 5.68 19.85
C SER A 671 1.64 5.46 20.92
N SER A 672 1.53 6.36 21.91
CA SER A 672 0.59 6.25 23.03
C SER A 672 -0.71 7.05 22.83
N LEU A 673 -0.72 8.02 21.92
CA LEU A 673 -1.95 8.71 21.49
C LEU A 673 -2.71 7.93 20.40
N SER A 674 -2.02 7.11 19.59
CA SER A 674 -2.61 6.29 18.52
C SER A 674 -3.80 5.41 18.95
N PRO A 675 -3.74 4.70 20.10
CA PRO A 675 -4.90 3.95 20.57
C PRO A 675 -6.00 4.87 21.11
N SER A 676 -5.64 5.91 21.86
CA SER A 676 -6.57 6.79 22.59
C SER A 676 -7.40 7.69 21.66
N VAL A 677 -6.83 8.15 20.55
CA VAL A 677 -7.54 8.91 19.50
C VAL A 677 -8.54 8.03 18.77
N SER A 678 -8.21 6.74 18.60
CA SER A 678 -9.13 5.74 18.02
C SER A 678 -10.33 5.47 18.93
N TYR A 679 -10.14 5.53 20.26
CA TYR A 679 -11.22 5.42 21.24
C TYR A 679 -12.08 6.68 21.34
N LEU A 680 -11.52 7.89 21.16
CA LEU A 680 -12.28 9.15 21.13
C LEU A 680 -13.21 9.23 19.90
N ASN A 681 -12.74 8.76 18.74
CA ASN A 681 -13.60 8.62 17.56
C ASN A 681 -14.68 7.54 17.76
N LEU A 682 -14.37 6.43 18.44
CA LEU A 682 -15.40 5.43 18.79
C LEU A 682 -16.42 5.95 19.82
N ALA A 683 -16.01 6.78 20.77
CA ALA A 683 -16.89 7.36 21.78
C ALA A 683 -17.79 8.46 21.21
N ALA A 684 -17.30 9.25 20.24
CA ALA A 684 -18.11 10.20 19.47
C ALA A 684 -19.13 9.46 18.59
N LEU A 685 -18.73 8.38 17.91
CA LEU A 685 -19.62 7.49 17.14
C LEU A 685 -20.64 6.75 18.00
N ALA A 686 -20.31 6.44 19.26
CA ALA A 686 -21.23 5.81 20.21
C ALA A 686 -22.23 6.81 20.81
N ALA A 687 -21.86 8.08 20.95
CA ALA A 687 -22.74 9.14 21.47
C ALA A 687 -23.72 9.67 20.41
N SER A 688 -23.42 9.55 19.12
CA SER A 688 -24.33 9.88 18.00
C SER A 688 -25.27 8.72 17.62
N GLY A 689 -25.18 7.58 18.31
CA GLY A 689 -25.97 6.38 18.08
C GLY A 689 -27.00 6.06 19.18
N MET A 690 -27.40 7.05 20.00
CA MET A 690 -28.55 6.97 20.91
C MET A 690 -29.56 8.07 20.63
#